data_AF-A0ABD3AW56-F1
#
_entry.id   AF-A0ABD3AW56-F1
#
_cell.length_a   1.000
_cell.length_b   1.000
_cell.length_c   1.000
_cell.angle_alpha   90.00
_cell.angle_beta   90.00
_cell.angle_gamma   90.00
#
_symmetry.space_group_name_H-M   'P 1'
#
loop_
_entity.id
_entity.type
_entity.pdbx_description
1 polymer ?
#
loop_
_entity_poly.entity_id
_entity_poly.type
_entity_poly.pdbx_seq_one_letter_code
_entity_poly.pdbx_strand_id
1 'polypeptide(L)'
;MIRIKGFVSLAYFIFYLVLKVGAAAADAIADGTNGTAEPTHFSVRVGAVLDSNSSMGAAEDLCISMAHSDFYALHPDYRTRIDLRRKYAGDELDVASAVLELIKNEEVHSILGPQTWTEDKFIVELGAKACVPVISFTHRGQCPSYTQSPYFIRIAPDDSNQAKALASLCQGFEWHTVIFLYEDTDRGSQFLSKLNKAFQEADIWLEHVVSFSTSAEDRQIMKELKKLRAMETRVFVVHMNVVLGSRLFRLAKRVRMMSEGYTWLITDRLGNFMNSIDSAVIDSMEGVLGLRPHVPKSKNLDNFRTRWEKNMLMMKPERTGRELNVYGLWAYDTVWALAMAVEKIGPVNPGFLGSKNSKNGNDSFNVRISQFGRELLRELQNITFEGLTGNFHLVHGQLNPSSLEIFNVLETGAKTIGYWTPHGGITPKLPLTGKLSYSTSVKELKSIIWPGDSVKRPKGFAIRRLKVGVPKKDGFTEFVYIPKDPQTNQNNFTGFSIDVFRSVLEKLNFRIDYEFVPFTNESGLSNGTYNDLLHHIGKDFDIVVGDTTILADRAKYVDFTLPYSESGTVVVVKDEKKKDMWIFVKPFRWDLWLMIISTCTFIGIVLRILEHRANKDSDSVKPHKEQPGLLFWFPIAALAFPEKNMVVNRWSRFVLVVWLFMAYIIMQSYTANLSAMFTVDQLDFRFSNDYNIGCQKGSFVKDFLIDRLHVNELKIKEYSSIDEYHDAMTKGSKNEGIDAIFDEIPYVKLFLDRYDSDYKIVGPTYRTDGFGFVSSLSLIVRYAQVCFFFF
;
A
#
# COMPACT_ATOMS: atom_id res chain seq x y z
N MET A 1 4.00 3.87 -127.84
CA MET A 1 3.40 5.23 -127.80
C MET A 1 2.41 5.22 -126.64
N ILE A 2 2.89 5.34 -125.39
CA ILE A 2 3.08 6.62 -124.64
C ILE A 2 1.74 7.35 -124.54
N ARG A 3 1.18 7.73 -123.39
CA ARG A 3 1.43 7.58 -121.93
C ARG A 3 0.20 8.27 -121.34
N ILE A 4 -0.63 7.63 -120.52
CA ILE A 4 -0.52 7.69 -119.05
C ILE A 4 0.03 9.03 -118.55
N LYS A 5 -0.87 10.01 -118.38
CA LYS A 5 -0.77 11.14 -117.44
C LYS A 5 -2.20 11.65 -117.17
N GLY A 6 -2.90 10.95 -116.28
CA GLY A 6 -4.26 11.30 -115.85
C GLY A 6 -4.71 10.48 -114.63
N PHE A 7 -4.15 9.28 -114.45
CA PHE A 7 -4.50 8.40 -113.34
C PHE A 7 -3.79 8.72 -112.01
N VAL A 8 -2.69 9.49 -112.04
CA VAL A 8 -1.95 9.87 -110.81
C VAL A 8 -2.60 11.07 -110.10
N SER A 9 -3.33 11.93 -110.82
CA SER A 9 -4.06 13.06 -110.21
C SER A 9 -5.37 12.64 -109.56
N LEU A 10 -6.03 11.60 -110.09
CA LEU A 10 -7.25 11.04 -109.50
C LEU A 10 -6.93 10.22 -108.25
N ALA A 11 -5.80 9.49 -108.24
CA ALA A 11 -5.33 8.76 -107.07
C ALA A 11 -4.92 9.70 -105.91
N TYR A 12 -4.29 10.85 -106.20
CA TYR A 12 -3.98 11.85 -105.16
C TYR A 12 -5.23 12.54 -104.62
N PHE A 13 -6.25 12.80 -105.45
CA PHE A 13 -7.50 13.39 -105.00
C PHE A 13 -8.32 12.42 -104.14
N ILE A 14 -8.33 11.13 -104.49
CA ILE A 14 -8.98 10.08 -103.70
C ILE A 14 -8.20 9.81 -102.39
N PHE A 15 -6.87 9.86 -102.40
CA PHE A 15 -6.06 9.69 -101.18
C PHE A 15 -6.19 10.90 -100.22
N TYR A 16 -6.34 12.12 -100.74
CA TYR A 16 -6.58 13.32 -99.92
C TYR A 16 -8.01 13.39 -99.34
N LEU A 17 -8.99 12.80 -100.03
CA LEU A 17 -10.37 12.65 -99.52
C LEU A 17 -10.44 11.58 -98.41
N VAL A 18 -9.69 10.49 -98.53
CA VAL A 18 -9.60 9.42 -97.51
C VAL A 18 -8.87 9.89 -96.24
N LEU A 19 -7.89 10.79 -96.36
CA LEU A 19 -7.18 11.37 -95.20
C LEU A 19 -7.97 12.46 -94.44
N LYS A 20 -8.98 13.09 -95.06
CA LYS A 20 -9.83 14.11 -94.39
C LYS A 20 -11.16 13.59 -93.85
N VAL A 21 -11.62 12.42 -94.31
CA VAL A 21 -12.84 11.77 -93.79
C VAL A 21 -12.51 10.75 -92.68
N GLY A 22 -11.23 10.39 -92.49
CA GLY A 22 -10.75 9.59 -91.36
C GLY A 22 -10.59 10.32 -90.02
N ALA A 23 -11.01 11.58 -89.90
CA ALA A 23 -10.90 12.39 -88.67
C ALA A 23 -12.24 12.83 -88.06
N ALA A 24 -13.38 12.34 -88.58
CA ALA A 24 -14.70 12.69 -88.04
C ALA A 24 -15.77 11.62 -88.36
N ALA A 25 -15.55 10.38 -87.92
CA ALA A 25 -16.59 9.34 -87.84
C ALA A 25 -16.04 8.14 -87.03
N ALA A 26 -15.72 8.40 -85.75
CA ALA A 26 -15.47 7.36 -84.74
C ALA A 26 -16.30 7.64 -83.48
N ASP A 27 -17.45 8.27 -83.68
CA ASP A 27 -18.53 8.39 -82.70
C ASP A 27 -19.80 7.87 -83.37
N ALA A 28 -20.44 6.93 -82.67
CA ALA A 28 -21.83 6.49 -82.83
C ALA A 28 -22.15 5.27 -83.76
N ILE A 29 -22.47 4.17 -83.08
CA ILE A 29 -23.51 3.13 -83.34
C ILE A 29 -23.03 1.73 -83.81
N ALA A 30 -22.83 0.87 -82.79
CA ALA A 30 -23.42 -0.47 -82.57
C ALA A 30 -23.15 -1.59 -83.62
N ASP A 31 -22.84 -2.84 -83.29
CA ASP A 31 -22.82 -3.61 -82.04
C ASP A 31 -22.03 -4.90 -82.33
N GLY A 32 -21.48 -5.56 -81.29
CA GLY A 32 -21.11 -6.97 -81.41
C GLY A 32 -19.72 -7.39 -80.97
N THR A 33 -19.16 -6.84 -79.89
CA THR A 33 -18.26 -7.60 -78.99
C THR A 33 -18.34 -7.02 -77.60
N ASN A 34 -18.80 -7.84 -76.64
CA ASN A 34 -19.01 -7.54 -75.23
C ASN A 34 -17.87 -6.72 -74.59
N GLY A 35 -18.04 -5.40 -74.57
CA GLY A 35 -17.33 -4.51 -73.65
C GLY A 35 -18.13 -4.44 -72.36
N THR A 36 -17.65 -5.10 -71.31
CA THR A 36 -18.09 -4.82 -69.94
C THR A 36 -17.74 -3.37 -69.64
N ALA A 37 -18.73 -2.48 -69.67
CA ALA A 37 -18.59 -1.14 -69.10
C ALA A 37 -18.10 -1.30 -67.65
N GLU A 38 -16.98 -0.68 -67.29
CA GLU A 38 -16.59 -0.58 -65.88
C GLU A 38 -17.76 0.07 -65.12
N PRO A 39 -18.28 -0.57 -64.06
CA PRO A 39 -19.40 -0.02 -63.32
C PRO A 39 -18.98 1.34 -62.73
N THR A 40 -19.74 2.40 -63.02
CA THR A 40 -19.57 3.70 -62.36
C THR A 40 -19.88 3.55 -60.89
N HIS A 41 -18.84 3.34 -60.07
CA HIS A 41 -18.98 3.14 -58.64
C HIS A 41 -19.28 4.47 -57.93
N PHE A 42 -20.15 4.40 -56.92
CA PHE A 42 -20.49 5.51 -56.05
C PHE A 42 -19.36 5.77 -55.04
N SER A 43 -18.68 6.90 -55.12
CA SER A 43 -17.52 7.22 -54.28
C SER A 43 -17.90 8.01 -53.01
N VAL A 44 -17.52 7.52 -51.84
CA VAL A 44 -17.65 8.23 -50.55
C VAL A 44 -16.30 8.77 -50.10
N ARG A 45 -16.20 10.08 -49.94
CA ARG A 45 -14.95 10.75 -49.50
C ARG A 45 -14.70 10.52 -48.01
N VAL A 46 -13.53 10.01 -47.67
CA VAL A 46 -13.08 9.73 -46.31
C VAL A 46 -11.73 10.37 -46.09
N GLY A 47 -11.62 11.23 -45.08
CA GLY A 47 -10.38 11.87 -44.71
C GLY A 47 -9.50 10.95 -43.87
N ALA A 48 -8.19 10.99 -44.06
CA ALA A 48 -7.21 10.35 -43.19
C ALA A 48 -6.13 11.36 -42.83
N VAL A 49 -5.92 11.57 -41.53
CA VAL A 49 -4.89 12.50 -41.03
C VAL A 49 -3.83 11.72 -40.28
N LEU A 50 -2.62 11.72 -40.83
CA LEU A 50 -1.52 10.83 -40.42
C LEU A 50 -0.21 11.62 -40.28
N ASP A 51 0.67 11.18 -39.38
CA ASP A 51 2.01 11.77 -39.28
C ASP A 51 3.01 10.95 -40.10
N SER A 52 3.45 11.46 -41.25
CA SER A 52 4.41 10.71 -42.12
C SER A 52 5.82 10.55 -41.52
N ASN A 53 6.17 11.38 -40.53
CA ASN A 53 7.46 11.38 -39.86
C ASN A 53 7.51 10.34 -38.73
N SER A 54 6.39 10.09 -38.05
CA SER A 54 6.25 9.02 -37.07
C SER A 54 6.35 7.62 -37.69
N SER A 55 6.94 6.68 -36.94
CA SER A 55 6.98 5.26 -37.31
C SER A 55 5.58 4.64 -37.31
N MET A 56 4.76 5.02 -36.32
CA MET A 56 3.36 4.64 -36.19
C MET A 56 2.52 5.23 -37.33
N GLY A 57 2.69 6.53 -37.56
CA GLY A 57 2.44 7.27 -38.78
C GLY A 57 2.31 6.48 -40.06
N ALA A 58 3.47 6.07 -40.55
CA ALA A 58 3.61 5.39 -41.81
C ALA A 58 3.11 3.93 -41.77
N ALA A 59 3.20 3.26 -40.62
CA ALA A 59 2.65 1.92 -40.48
C ALA A 59 1.13 1.91 -40.66
N GLU A 60 0.44 2.88 -40.06
CA GLU A 60 -1.01 3.08 -40.22
C GLU A 60 -1.37 3.43 -41.67
N ASP A 61 -0.65 4.34 -42.33
CA ASP A 61 -0.91 4.71 -43.73
C ASP A 61 -0.83 3.51 -44.68
N LEU A 62 0.21 2.67 -44.50
CA LEU A 62 0.33 1.45 -45.29
C LEU A 62 -0.80 0.47 -44.99
N CYS A 63 -1.17 0.29 -43.72
CA CYS A 63 -2.27 -0.60 -43.34
C CYS A 63 -3.61 -0.12 -43.92
N ILE A 64 -3.89 1.18 -43.89
CA ILE A 64 -5.09 1.78 -44.49
C ILE A 64 -5.12 1.54 -46.01
N SER A 65 -3.97 1.71 -46.67
CA SER A 65 -3.85 1.51 -48.12
C SER A 65 -4.01 0.04 -48.51
N MET A 66 -3.42 -0.87 -47.75
CA MET A 66 -3.59 -2.32 -47.95
C MET A 66 -5.03 -2.76 -47.67
N ALA A 67 -5.67 -2.25 -46.62
CA ALA A 67 -7.06 -2.55 -46.29
C ALA A 67 -8.01 -2.16 -47.42
N HIS A 68 -7.83 -0.95 -47.95
CA HIS A 68 -8.62 -0.44 -49.08
C HIS A 68 -8.47 -1.34 -50.31
N SER A 69 -7.23 -1.68 -50.67
CA SER A 69 -6.95 -2.56 -51.81
C SER A 69 -7.50 -3.97 -51.61
N ASP A 70 -7.29 -4.56 -50.43
CA ASP A 70 -7.70 -5.94 -50.13
C ASP A 70 -9.22 -6.07 -50.13
N PHE A 71 -9.92 -5.12 -49.51
CA PHE A 71 -11.37 -5.16 -49.39
C PHE A 71 -12.04 -5.10 -50.77
N TYR A 72 -11.63 -4.17 -51.63
CA TYR A 72 -12.26 -4.01 -52.95
C TYR A 72 -11.77 -5.02 -53.99
N ALA A 73 -10.60 -5.64 -53.80
CA ALA A 73 -10.20 -6.79 -54.59
C ALA A 73 -11.08 -8.02 -54.31
N LEU A 74 -11.52 -8.20 -53.07
CA LEU A 74 -12.44 -9.28 -52.68
C LEU A 74 -13.90 -8.99 -53.05
N HIS A 75 -14.25 -7.72 -53.22
CA HIS A 75 -15.62 -7.28 -53.53
C HIS A 75 -15.68 -6.39 -54.80
N PRO A 76 -15.30 -6.93 -55.97
CA PRO A 76 -15.32 -6.16 -57.21
C PRO A 76 -16.74 -5.69 -57.58
N ASP A 77 -17.75 -6.51 -57.30
CA ASP A 77 -19.16 -6.26 -57.65
C ASP A 77 -19.86 -5.18 -56.81
N TYR A 78 -19.23 -4.72 -55.73
CA TYR A 78 -19.81 -3.70 -54.84
C TYR A 78 -19.97 -2.36 -55.55
N ARG A 79 -21.11 -1.72 -55.33
CA ARG A 79 -21.48 -0.49 -56.06
C ARG A 79 -20.84 0.75 -55.46
N THR A 80 -20.34 0.66 -54.23
CA THR A 80 -19.71 1.77 -53.53
C THR A 80 -18.19 1.61 -53.44
N ARG A 81 -17.48 2.75 -53.37
CA ARG A 81 -16.03 2.83 -53.16
C ARG A 81 -15.70 3.95 -52.18
N ILE A 82 -14.74 3.72 -51.29
CA ILE A 82 -14.17 4.77 -50.45
C ILE A 82 -13.13 5.53 -51.27
N ASP A 83 -13.23 6.85 -51.30
CA ASP A 83 -12.22 7.77 -51.82
C ASP A 83 -11.40 8.36 -50.66
N LEU A 84 -10.19 7.85 -50.46
CA LEU A 84 -9.31 8.20 -49.34
C LEU A 84 -8.56 9.51 -49.60
N ARG A 85 -8.87 10.54 -48.82
CA ARG A 85 -8.25 11.87 -48.84
C ARG A 85 -7.24 12.00 -47.71
N ARG A 86 -5.95 11.99 -48.06
CA ARG A 86 -4.85 11.98 -47.08
C ARG A 86 -4.32 13.40 -46.83
N LYS A 87 -4.14 13.74 -45.55
CA LYS A 87 -3.39 14.91 -45.10
C LYS A 87 -2.31 14.46 -44.14
N TYR A 88 -1.10 14.97 -44.33
CA TYR A 88 0.03 14.66 -43.46
C TYR A 88 0.32 15.85 -42.55
N ALA A 89 0.25 15.64 -41.24
CA ALA A 89 0.47 16.66 -40.24
C ALA A 89 1.23 16.06 -39.04
N GLY A 90 2.27 16.75 -38.59
CA GLY A 90 3.10 16.33 -37.45
C GLY A 90 2.82 17.13 -36.17
N ASP A 91 2.57 18.44 -36.32
CA ASP A 91 2.32 19.36 -35.21
C ASP A 91 0.82 19.58 -34.96
N GLU A 92 0.44 19.81 -33.71
CA GLU A 92 -0.97 19.83 -33.24
C GLU A 92 -1.85 20.81 -34.03
N LEU A 93 -1.33 22.01 -34.29
CA LEU A 93 -2.03 23.07 -35.04
C LEU A 93 -2.26 22.66 -36.51
N ASP A 94 -1.30 21.96 -37.10
CA ASP A 94 -1.40 21.47 -38.47
C ASP A 94 -2.44 20.36 -38.58
N VAL A 95 -2.58 19.53 -37.54
CA VAL A 95 -3.58 18.45 -37.53
C VAL A 95 -5.01 19.04 -37.44
N ALA A 96 -5.22 20.05 -36.59
CA ALA A 96 -6.51 20.74 -36.49
C ALA A 96 -6.87 21.46 -37.81
N SER A 97 -5.89 22.12 -38.43
CA SER A 97 -6.02 22.75 -39.74
C SER A 97 -6.38 21.73 -40.83
N ALA A 98 -5.66 20.60 -40.88
CA ALA A 98 -5.91 19.53 -41.85
C ALA A 98 -7.32 18.94 -41.72
N VAL A 99 -7.80 18.74 -40.49
CA VAL A 99 -9.17 18.25 -40.26
C VAL A 99 -10.22 19.28 -40.67
N LEU A 100 -9.99 20.55 -40.36
CA LEU A 100 -10.87 21.63 -40.80
C LEU A 100 -10.92 21.72 -42.34
N GLU A 101 -9.78 21.55 -43.01
CA GLU A 101 -9.67 21.53 -44.47
C GLU A 101 -10.43 20.35 -45.08
N LEU A 102 -10.29 19.15 -44.51
CA LEU A 102 -11.00 17.94 -44.95
C LEU A 102 -12.52 18.10 -44.83
N ILE A 103 -13.00 18.70 -43.74
CA ILE A 103 -14.44 18.91 -43.52
C ILE A 103 -14.99 20.02 -44.42
N LYS A 104 -14.28 21.15 -44.55
CA LYS A 104 -14.79 22.32 -45.28
C LYS A 104 -14.56 22.26 -46.79
N ASN A 105 -13.36 21.88 -47.21
CA ASN A 105 -12.93 21.98 -48.62
C ASN A 105 -13.15 20.66 -49.35
N GLU A 106 -12.83 19.55 -48.71
CA GLU A 106 -12.92 18.22 -49.32
C GLU A 106 -14.24 17.50 -49.02
N GLU A 107 -15.08 18.08 -48.15
CA GLU A 107 -16.42 17.58 -47.81
C GLU A 107 -16.42 16.07 -47.53
N VAL A 108 -15.56 15.64 -46.59
CA VAL A 108 -15.44 14.23 -46.19
C VAL A 108 -16.58 13.79 -45.27
N HIS A 109 -16.98 12.52 -45.37
CA HIS A 109 -18.07 11.95 -44.57
C HIS A 109 -17.60 11.17 -43.35
N SER A 110 -16.30 10.90 -43.23
CA SER A 110 -15.65 10.35 -42.03
C SER A 110 -14.19 10.76 -42.01
N ILE A 111 -13.59 10.79 -40.82
CA ILE A 111 -12.17 11.08 -40.61
C ILE A 111 -11.53 9.90 -39.88
N LEU A 112 -10.43 9.39 -40.43
CA LEU A 112 -9.55 8.39 -39.85
C LEU A 112 -8.34 9.07 -39.22
N GLY A 113 -8.01 8.64 -38.00
CA GLY A 113 -7.04 9.35 -37.16
C GLY A 113 -7.68 10.60 -36.57
N PRO A 114 -6.89 11.53 -36.02
CA PRO A 114 -5.40 11.58 -35.97
C PRO A 114 -4.68 10.90 -34.77
N GLN A 115 -3.33 10.83 -34.84
CA GLN A 115 -2.43 10.04 -33.96
C GLN A 115 -1.98 10.73 -32.65
N THR A 116 -1.72 12.04 -32.64
CA THR A 116 -1.12 12.82 -31.53
C THR A 116 -1.96 14.04 -31.18
N TRP A 117 -2.58 14.09 -29.98
CA TRP A 117 -3.54 15.15 -29.66
C TRP A 117 -3.54 15.54 -28.19
N THR A 118 -3.56 16.85 -28.00
CA THR A 118 -3.74 17.57 -26.74
C THR A 118 -5.04 18.41 -26.77
N GLU A 119 -5.70 18.55 -27.94
CA GLU A 119 -6.96 19.29 -28.13
C GLU A 119 -8.16 18.41 -28.57
N ASP A 120 -8.33 17.24 -27.93
CA ASP A 120 -9.42 16.27 -28.20
C ASP A 120 -10.81 16.91 -28.29
N LYS A 121 -11.07 17.89 -27.43
CA LYS A 121 -12.36 18.57 -27.37
C LYS A 121 -12.67 19.29 -28.67
N PHE A 122 -11.68 19.94 -29.30
CA PHE A 122 -11.91 20.74 -30.49
C PHE A 122 -12.26 19.89 -31.71
N ILE A 123 -11.50 18.82 -32.00
CA ILE A 123 -11.84 17.92 -33.13
C ILE A 123 -13.15 17.18 -32.88
N VAL A 124 -13.37 16.71 -31.65
CA VAL A 124 -14.59 15.97 -31.33
C VAL A 124 -15.81 16.88 -31.47
N GLU A 125 -15.70 18.12 -31.00
CA GLU A 125 -16.74 19.13 -31.16
C GLU A 125 -16.94 19.52 -32.63
N LEU A 126 -15.86 19.65 -33.40
CA LEU A 126 -15.91 19.94 -34.83
C LEU A 126 -16.58 18.82 -35.62
N GLY A 127 -16.22 17.56 -35.35
CA GLY A 127 -16.85 16.37 -35.94
C GLY A 127 -18.32 16.26 -35.54
N ALA A 128 -18.66 16.50 -34.27
CA ALA A 128 -20.04 16.53 -33.80
C ALA A 128 -20.87 17.63 -34.47
N LYS A 129 -20.31 18.84 -34.63
CA LYS A 129 -20.96 19.97 -35.31
C LYS A 129 -21.16 19.71 -36.81
N ALA A 130 -20.20 19.03 -37.44
CA ALA A 130 -20.27 18.61 -38.85
C ALA A 130 -21.14 17.35 -39.07
N CYS A 131 -21.52 16.63 -38.00
CA CYS A 131 -22.07 15.27 -38.08
C CYS A 131 -21.15 14.29 -38.86
N VAL A 132 -19.83 14.46 -38.72
CA VAL A 132 -18.81 13.63 -39.37
C VAL A 132 -18.17 12.72 -38.31
N PRO A 133 -18.30 11.39 -38.41
CA PRO A 133 -17.65 10.46 -37.49
C PRO A 133 -16.13 10.54 -37.59
N VAL A 134 -15.50 10.80 -36.44
CA VAL A 134 -14.04 10.82 -36.25
C VAL A 134 -13.63 9.53 -35.57
N ILE A 135 -12.82 8.71 -36.24
CA ILE A 135 -12.41 7.39 -35.78
C ILE A 135 -10.93 7.41 -35.41
N SER A 136 -10.63 7.23 -34.12
CA SER A 136 -9.25 7.21 -33.63
C SER A 136 -8.76 5.80 -33.31
N PHE A 137 -7.52 5.51 -33.73
CA PHE A 137 -6.82 4.25 -33.49
C PHE A 137 -5.99 4.26 -32.21
N THR A 138 -5.94 5.38 -31.50
CA THR A 138 -5.06 5.56 -30.34
C THR A 138 -5.83 5.69 -29.03
N HIS A 139 -5.17 5.28 -27.94
CA HIS A 139 -5.74 5.35 -26.60
C HIS A 139 -5.73 6.80 -26.06
N ARG A 140 -6.85 7.31 -25.47
CA ARG A 140 -6.89 8.57 -24.69
C ARG A 140 -7.65 8.50 -23.36
N GLY A 141 -7.20 9.29 -22.38
CA GLY A 141 -7.89 9.61 -21.12
C GLY A 141 -8.75 10.88 -21.25
N GLN A 142 -9.89 10.89 -20.55
CA GLN A 142 -10.85 11.99 -20.46
C GLN A 142 -11.42 12.54 -21.79
N CYS A 143 -11.69 11.68 -22.78
CA CYS A 143 -12.72 12.05 -23.75
C CYS A 143 -14.10 12.09 -23.06
N PRO A 144 -14.99 13.03 -23.44
CA PRO A 144 -16.39 13.02 -23.04
C PRO A 144 -17.01 11.62 -23.22
N SER A 145 -17.90 11.20 -22.32
CA SER A 145 -18.61 9.92 -22.47
C SER A 145 -19.28 9.85 -23.85
N TYR A 146 -19.54 8.66 -24.38
CA TYR A 146 -20.29 8.51 -25.64
C TYR A 146 -21.58 9.36 -25.68
N THR A 147 -22.23 9.52 -24.52
CA THR A 147 -23.39 10.40 -24.29
C THR A 147 -23.14 11.88 -24.59
N GLN A 148 -21.91 12.36 -24.41
CA GLN A 148 -21.50 13.74 -24.63
C GLN A 148 -20.95 13.96 -26.06
N SER A 149 -20.54 12.92 -26.79
CA SER A 149 -19.97 13.04 -28.14
C SER A 149 -20.17 11.78 -29.01
N PRO A 150 -21.35 11.59 -29.63
CA PRO A 150 -21.68 10.35 -30.35
C PRO A 150 -20.91 10.15 -31.66
N TYR A 151 -20.38 11.22 -32.26
CA TYR A 151 -19.62 11.18 -33.53
C TYR A 151 -18.13 10.84 -33.33
N PHE A 152 -17.69 10.54 -32.10
CA PHE A 152 -16.33 10.09 -31.85
C PHE A 152 -16.30 8.58 -31.61
N ILE A 153 -15.52 7.87 -32.40
CA ILE A 153 -15.39 6.42 -32.35
C ILE A 153 -13.97 6.04 -31.99
N ARG A 154 -13.84 5.12 -31.05
CA ARG A 154 -12.58 4.75 -30.43
C ARG A 154 -12.29 3.27 -30.67
N ILE A 155 -11.20 2.99 -31.39
CA ILE A 155 -10.81 1.61 -31.69
C ILE A 155 -9.84 1.06 -30.62
N ALA A 156 -9.02 1.92 -30.01
CA ALA A 156 -8.13 1.50 -28.93
C ALA A 156 -8.90 1.18 -27.62
N PRO A 157 -8.51 0.13 -26.88
CA PRO A 157 -9.10 -0.22 -25.58
C PRO A 157 -8.91 0.90 -24.55
N ASP A 158 -9.61 0.86 -23.41
CA ASP A 158 -9.42 1.85 -22.34
C ASP A 158 -8.20 1.51 -21.44
N ASP A 159 -7.45 2.52 -20.99
CA ASP A 159 -6.23 2.45 -20.17
C ASP A 159 -6.63 2.14 -18.74
N SER A 160 -7.89 2.44 -18.38
CA SER A 160 -8.48 1.95 -17.14
C SER A 160 -8.38 0.42 -17.08
N ASN A 161 -8.48 -0.28 -18.21
CA ASN A 161 -8.29 -1.74 -18.24
C ASN A 161 -6.83 -2.12 -18.00
N GLN A 162 -5.87 -1.40 -18.59
CA GLN A 162 -4.46 -1.63 -18.35
C GLN A 162 -4.05 -1.30 -16.90
N ALA A 163 -4.52 -0.20 -16.35
CA ALA A 163 -4.32 0.18 -14.95
C ALA A 163 -4.89 -0.87 -13.99
N LYS A 164 -6.10 -1.38 -14.25
CA LYS A 164 -6.70 -2.49 -13.49
C LYS A 164 -5.93 -3.80 -13.64
N ALA A 165 -5.39 -4.08 -14.82
CA ALA A 165 -4.55 -5.25 -15.05
C ALA A 165 -3.23 -5.17 -14.26
N LEU A 166 -2.58 -4.01 -14.24
CA LEU A 166 -1.39 -3.76 -13.41
C LEU A 166 -1.71 -3.90 -11.92
N ALA A 167 -2.83 -3.32 -11.46
CA ALA A 167 -3.28 -3.46 -10.09
C ALA A 167 -3.51 -4.93 -9.71
N SER A 168 -4.18 -5.68 -10.59
CA SER A 168 -4.43 -7.12 -10.41
C SER A 168 -3.14 -7.93 -10.33
N LEU A 169 -2.12 -7.59 -11.14
CA LEU A 169 -0.80 -8.23 -11.09
C LEU A 169 -0.11 -7.94 -9.75
N CYS A 170 -0.06 -6.68 -9.33
CA CYS A 170 0.54 -6.30 -8.04
C CYS A 170 -0.17 -6.98 -6.87
N GLN A 171 -1.50 -7.02 -6.85
CA GLN A 171 -2.28 -7.75 -5.84
C GLN A 171 -1.96 -9.25 -5.86
N GLY A 172 -1.91 -9.86 -7.04
CA GLY A 172 -1.62 -11.28 -7.18
C GLY A 172 -0.22 -11.69 -6.71
N PHE A 173 0.77 -10.80 -6.86
CA PHE A 173 2.12 -10.98 -6.34
C PHE A 173 2.33 -10.48 -4.91
N GLU A 174 1.29 -9.95 -4.25
CA GLU A 174 1.33 -9.38 -2.89
C GLU A 174 2.31 -8.19 -2.77
N TRP A 175 2.38 -7.35 -3.82
CA TRP A 175 3.15 -6.12 -3.81
C TRP A 175 2.28 -4.93 -3.40
N HIS A 176 2.55 -4.38 -2.22
CA HIS A 176 1.77 -3.27 -1.64
C HIS A 176 2.36 -1.88 -1.93
N THR A 177 3.64 -1.79 -2.30
CA THR A 177 4.32 -0.52 -2.63
C THR A 177 4.95 -0.59 -4.00
N VAL A 178 4.75 0.47 -4.80
CA VAL A 178 5.21 0.53 -6.19
C VAL A 178 5.77 1.91 -6.51
N ILE A 179 6.82 1.95 -7.33
CA ILE A 179 7.39 3.18 -7.91
C ILE A 179 6.93 3.31 -9.36
N PHE A 180 6.37 4.46 -9.72
CA PHE A 180 5.89 4.71 -11.08
C PHE A 180 6.82 5.67 -11.83
N LEU A 181 7.28 5.25 -13.01
CA LEU A 181 8.16 6.00 -13.89
C LEU A 181 7.42 6.28 -15.20
N TYR A 182 7.27 7.55 -15.57
CA TYR A 182 6.54 7.90 -16.79
C TYR A 182 7.19 9.03 -17.58
N GLU A 183 6.82 9.09 -18.85
CA GLU A 183 7.22 10.17 -19.76
C GLU A 183 6.33 11.41 -19.53
N ASP A 184 6.96 12.55 -19.24
CA ASP A 184 6.32 13.83 -18.87
C ASP A 184 5.56 14.43 -20.08
N THR A 185 4.37 13.88 -20.28
CA THR A 185 3.45 14.17 -21.38
C THR A 185 2.04 14.15 -20.81
N ASP A 186 1.09 14.85 -21.44
CA ASP A 186 -0.31 14.83 -21.00
C ASP A 186 -0.89 13.41 -20.98
N ARG A 187 -0.43 12.54 -21.87
CA ARG A 187 -0.78 11.12 -21.85
C ARG A 187 -0.27 10.42 -20.58
N GLY A 188 0.97 10.69 -20.19
CA GLY A 188 1.57 10.10 -18.99
C GLY A 188 0.88 10.55 -17.71
N SER A 189 0.54 11.84 -17.60
CA SER A 189 -0.19 12.38 -16.43
C SER A 189 -1.63 11.86 -16.34
N GLN A 190 -2.31 11.69 -17.47
CA GLN A 190 -3.64 11.07 -17.51
C GLN A 190 -3.60 9.59 -17.09
N PHE A 191 -2.59 8.84 -17.56
CA PHE A 191 -2.41 7.45 -17.15
C PHE A 191 -2.13 7.36 -15.64
N LEU A 192 -1.32 8.25 -15.09
CA LEU A 192 -1.07 8.34 -13.65
C LEU A 192 -2.37 8.48 -12.85
N SER A 193 -3.30 9.33 -13.29
CA SER A 193 -4.61 9.48 -12.62
C SER A 193 -5.42 8.18 -12.61
N LYS A 194 -5.49 7.48 -13.76
CA LYS A 194 -6.19 6.19 -13.87
C LYS A 194 -5.51 5.09 -13.06
N LEU A 195 -4.18 5.06 -13.08
CA LEU A 195 -3.36 4.11 -12.32
C LEU A 195 -3.54 4.32 -10.82
N ASN A 196 -3.47 5.56 -10.35
CA ASN A 196 -3.67 5.91 -8.95
C ASN A 196 -5.06 5.46 -8.47
N LYS A 197 -6.10 5.68 -9.27
CA LYS A 197 -7.44 5.19 -8.95
C LYS A 197 -7.49 3.66 -8.83
N ALA A 198 -6.91 2.94 -9.79
CA ALA A 198 -6.90 1.48 -9.77
C ALA A 198 -6.07 0.91 -8.61
N PHE A 199 -4.98 1.58 -8.23
CA PHE A 199 -4.12 1.18 -7.12
C PHE A 199 -4.77 1.47 -5.75
N GLN A 200 -5.47 2.60 -5.62
CA GLN A 200 -6.28 2.91 -4.44
C GLN A 200 -7.43 1.90 -4.25
N GLU A 201 -8.13 1.51 -5.31
CA GLU A 201 -9.16 0.45 -5.26
C GLU A 201 -8.59 -0.92 -4.87
N ALA A 202 -7.26 -1.08 -5.00
CA ALA A 202 -6.54 -2.32 -4.78
C ALA A 202 -5.68 -2.36 -3.50
N ASP A 203 -5.73 -1.32 -2.67
CA ASP A 203 -4.87 -1.11 -1.48
C ASP A 203 -3.36 -1.16 -1.79
N ILE A 204 -2.96 -0.59 -2.93
CA ILE A 204 -1.56 -0.45 -3.37
C ILE A 204 -1.14 1.02 -3.29
N TRP A 205 0.01 1.28 -2.66
CA TRP A 205 0.56 2.61 -2.49
C TRP A 205 1.62 2.94 -3.55
N LEU A 206 1.48 4.11 -4.17
CA LEU A 206 2.54 4.71 -4.99
C LEU A 206 3.51 5.46 -4.07
N GLU A 207 4.64 4.83 -3.71
CA GLU A 207 5.63 5.44 -2.81
C GLU A 207 6.33 6.63 -3.47
N HIS A 208 6.67 6.48 -4.75
CA HIS A 208 7.35 7.52 -5.50
C HIS A 208 6.91 7.53 -6.96
N VAL A 209 6.79 8.73 -7.51
CA VAL A 209 6.41 8.97 -8.90
C VAL A 209 7.50 9.82 -9.55
N VAL A 210 8.07 9.36 -10.66
CA VAL A 210 9.11 10.08 -11.41
C VAL A 210 8.63 10.35 -12.82
N SER A 211 8.66 11.62 -13.20
CA SER A 211 8.46 12.04 -14.58
C SER A 211 9.81 12.28 -15.27
N PHE A 212 9.92 11.88 -16.52
CA PHE A 212 11.08 12.15 -17.37
C PHE A 212 10.64 12.94 -18.60
N SER A 213 11.29 14.07 -18.86
CA SER A 213 11.09 14.81 -20.10
C SER A 213 11.36 13.91 -21.31
N THR A 214 10.60 14.08 -22.39
CA THR A 214 10.78 13.36 -23.67
C THR A 214 12.21 13.48 -24.20
N SER A 215 12.87 14.60 -23.92
CA SER A 215 14.24 14.93 -24.33
C SER A 215 15.26 14.78 -23.19
N ALA A 216 14.92 14.08 -22.11
CA ALA A 216 15.80 13.92 -20.96
C ALA A 216 17.16 13.32 -21.36
N GLU A 217 18.24 13.87 -20.80
CA GLU A 217 19.61 13.40 -21.05
C GLU A 217 19.92 12.12 -20.23
N ASP A 218 20.83 11.28 -20.73
CA ASP A 218 21.26 10.05 -20.03
C ASP A 218 21.79 10.36 -18.60
N ARG A 219 22.41 11.53 -18.40
CA ARG A 219 22.90 11.98 -17.09
C ARG A 219 21.77 12.22 -16.09
N GLN A 220 20.65 12.79 -16.54
CA GLN A 220 19.47 13.05 -15.71
C GLN A 220 18.81 11.72 -15.31
N ILE A 221 18.59 10.84 -16.29
CA ILE A 221 18.02 9.50 -16.04
C ILE A 221 18.88 8.71 -15.05
N MET A 222 20.20 8.72 -15.25
CA MET A 222 21.16 8.08 -14.35
C MET A 222 21.12 8.63 -12.91
N LYS A 223 20.94 9.95 -12.75
CA LYS A 223 20.83 10.58 -11.43
C LYS A 223 19.60 10.09 -10.69
N GLU A 224 18.44 10.05 -11.36
CA GLU A 224 17.20 9.58 -10.75
C GLU A 224 17.27 8.08 -10.44
N LEU A 225 17.79 7.24 -11.36
CA LEU A 225 17.98 5.80 -11.10
C LEU A 225 18.88 5.54 -9.87
N LYS A 226 19.94 6.33 -9.67
CA LYS A 226 20.79 6.22 -8.46
C LYS A 226 20.04 6.54 -7.17
N LYS A 227 19.11 7.48 -7.18
CA LYS A 227 18.24 7.78 -6.03
C LYS A 227 17.26 6.64 -5.78
N LEU A 228 16.61 6.15 -6.83
CA LEU A 228 15.66 5.03 -6.75
C LEU A 228 16.33 3.75 -6.25
N ARG A 229 17.58 3.50 -6.63
CA ARG A 229 18.38 2.37 -6.12
C ARG A 229 18.58 2.43 -4.61
N ALA A 230 18.65 3.62 -4.02
CA ALA A 230 18.83 3.81 -2.58
C ALA A 230 17.53 3.62 -1.79
N MET A 231 16.36 3.62 -2.45
CA MET A 231 15.07 3.34 -1.80
C MET A 231 14.95 1.86 -1.42
N GLU A 232 13.92 1.49 -0.66
CA GLU A 232 13.66 0.09 -0.27
C GLU A 232 12.77 -0.62 -1.29
N THR A 233 11.77 0.05 -1.88
CA THR A 233 10.90 -0.55 -2.90
C THR A 233 11.67 -0.96 -4.14
N ARG A 234 11.33 -2.15 -4.66
CA ARG A 234 11.98 -2.81 -5.80
C ARG A 234 11.03 -3.10 -6.96
N VAL A 235 9.76 -2.68 -6.85
CA VAL A 235 8.75 -2.80 -7.91
C VAL A 235 8.64 -1.48 -8.66
N PHE A 236 8.93 -1.52 -9.96
CA PHE A 236 8.91 -0.37 -10.85
C PHE A 236 7.90 -0.58 -11.97
N VAL A 237 6.97 0.36 -12.16
CA VAL A 237 6.06 0.42 -13.30
C VAL A 237 6.53 1.50 -14.26
N VAL A 238 6.73 1.16 -15.53
CA VAL A 238 7.28 2.05 -16.55
C VAL A 238 6.23 2.31 -17.64
N HIS A 239 5.86 3.59 -17.81
CA HIS A 239 4.99 4.07 -18.87
C HIS A 239 5.72 5.10 -19.73
N MET A 240 6.46 4.62 -20.74
CA MET A 240 7.30 5.47 -21.62
C MET A 240 7.26 4.99 -23.07
N ASN A 241 7.59 5.89 -24.01
CA ASN A 241 7.82 5.52 -25.40
C ASN A 241 9.05 4.58 -25.57
N VAL A 242 9.18 3.98 -26.76
CA VAL A 242 10.24 3.01 -27.09
C VAL A 242 11.64 3.60 -26.95
N VAL A 243 11.85 4.84 -27.40
CA VAL A 243 13.17 5.49 -27.41
C VAL A 243 13.67 5.76 -25.99
N LEU A 244 12.81 6.33 -25.15
CA LEU A 244 13.12 6.65 -23.76
C LEU A 244 13.20 5.38 -22.91
N GLY A 245 12.27 4.43 -23.10
CA GLY A 245 12.27 3.13 -22.41
C GLY A 245 13.54 2.34 -22.68
N SER A 246 13.99 2.26 -23.95
CA SER A 246 15.23 1.59 -24.33
C SER A 246 16.46 2.19 -23.63
N ARG A 247 16.52 3.52 -23.56
CA ARG A 247 17.59 4.23 -22.83
C ARG A 247 17.52 3.98 -21.33
N LEU A 248 16.33 3.99 -20.74
CA LEU A 248 16.10 3.73 -19.32
C LEU A 248 16.64 2.35 -18.91
N PHE A 249 16.23 1.27 -19.60
CA PHE A 249 16.64 -0.09 -19.24
C PHE A 249 18.14 -0.34 -19.44
N ARG A 250 18.73 0.23 -20.50
CA ARG A 250 20.19 0.21 -20.70
C ARG A 250 20.95 0.84 -19.54
N LEU A 251 20.45 1.97 -19.02
CA LEU A 251 21.03 2.65 -17.87
C LEU A 251 20.74 1.90 -16.55
N ALA A 252 19.54 1.31 -16.40
CA ALA A 252 19.14 0.50 -15.26
C ALA A 252 20.04 -0.74 -15.09
N LYS A 253 20.37 -1.43 -16.19
CA LYS A 253 21.34 -2.53 -16.19
C LYS A 253 22.73 -2.05 -15.73
N ARG A 254 23.19 -0.89 -16.20
CA ARG A 254 24.47 -0.29 -15.81
C ARG A 254 24.55 0.05 -14.31
N VAL A 255 23.44 0.45 -13.68
CA VAL A 255 23.39 0.73 -12.23
C VAL A 255 23.08 -0.48 -11.36
N ARG A 256 22.98 -1.68 -11.96
CA ARG A 256 22.61 -2.95 -11.33
C ARG A 256 21.21 -2.95 -10.71
N MET A 257 20.24 -2.30 -11.37
CA MET A 257 18.82 -2.41 -11.01
C MET A 257 18.08 -3.47 -11.85
N MET A 258 18.80 -4.20 -12.71
CA MET A 258 18.33 -5.38 -13.45
C MET A 258 18.92 -6.67 -12.86
N SER A 259 19.07 -6.73 -11.54
CA SER A 259 19.59 -7.89 -10.81
C SER A 259 18.51 -8.56 -9.97
N GLU A 260 18.83 -9.71 -9.38
CA GLU A 260 17.89 -10.45 -8.51
C GLU A 260 17.27 -9.55 -7.43
N GLY A 261 15.95 -9.70 -7.26
CA GLY A 261 15.15 -8.94 -6.29
C GLY A 261 14.47 -7.68 -6.84
N TYR A 262 14.84 -7.23 -8.05
CA TYR A 262 14.15 -6.15 -8.76
C TYR A 262 12.99 -6.69 -9.60
N THR A 263 11.91 -5.91 -9.69
CA THR A 263 10.75 -6.20 -10.52
C THR A 263 10.44 -4.99 -11.40
N TRP A 264 10.27 -5.22 -12.69
CA TRP A 264 9.91 -4.20 -13.66
C TRP A 264 8.65 -4.61 -14.42
N LEU A 265 7.67 -3.71 -14.44
CA LEU A 265 6.40 -3.82 -15.16
C LEU A 265 6.37 -2.76 -16.27
N ILE A 266 6.09 -3.14 -17.51
CA ILE A 266 5.96 -2.20 -18.64
C ILE A 266 4.54 -2.17 -19.19
N THR A 267 4.11 -0.99 -19.61
CA THR A 267 2.82 -0.79 -20.29
C THR A 267 2.91 -1.11 -21.78
N ASP A 268 1.76 -1.15 -22.45
CA ASP A 268 1.63 -1.36 -23.90
C ASP A 268 2.37 -0.32 -24.74
N ARG A 269 2.62 0.88 -24.20
CA ARG A 269 3.40 1.94 -24.85
C ARG A 269 4.81 1.49 -25.24
N LEU A 270 5.42 0.61 -24.43
CA LEU A 270 6.66 -0.08 -24.76
C LEU A 270 6.37 -1.52 -25.25
N GLY A 271 5.40 -2.20 -24.63
CA GLY A 271 5.07 -3.60 -24.88
C GLY A 271 4.58 -3.91 -26.31
N ASN A 272 3.96 -2.94 -26.99
CA ASN A 272 3.51 -3.09 -28.37
C ASN A 272 4.64 -3.09 -29.40
N PHE A 273 5.84 -2.66 -28.99
CA PHE A 273 7.00 -2.49 -29.87
C PHE A 273 8.14 -3.48 -29.55
N MET A 274 7.91 -4.47 -28.69
CA MET A 274 8.94 -5.41 -28.22
C MET A 274 9.67 -6.17 -29.33
N ASN A 275 9.03 -6.41 -30.46
CA ASN A 275 9.63 -7.11 -31.59
C ASN A 275 10.53 -6.18 -32.44
N SER A 276 10.41 -4.85 -32.28
CA SER A 276 11.15 -3.83 -33.04
C SER A 276 12.36 -3.30 -32.29
N ILE A 277 12.50 -3.65 -31.01
CA ILE A 277 13.60 -3.24 -30.16
C ILE A 277 14.83 -4.10 -30.50
N ASP A 278 16.00 -3.45 -30.62
CA ASP A 278 17.27 -4.14 -30.88
C ASP A 278 17.52 -5.24 -29.84
N SER A 279 18.06 -6.37 -30.28
CA SER A 279 18.38 -7.50 -29.38
C SER A 279 19.23 -7.07 -28.19
N ALA A 280 20.22 -6.21 -28.41
CA ALA A 280 21.06 -5.66 -27.34
C ALA A 280 20.29 -4.88 -26.25
N VAL A 281 19.14 -4.29 -26.60
CA VAL A 281 18.24 -3.62 -25.66
C VAL A 281 17.32 -4.64 -24.99
N ILE A 282 16.83 -5.66 -25.71
CA ILE A 282 16.09 -6.79 -25.12
C ILE A 282 16.92 -7.49 -24.04
N ASP A 283 18.22 -7.71 -24.29
CA ASP A 283 19.16 -8.26 -23.30
C ASP A 283 19.29 -7.36 -22.06
N SER A 284 18.99 -6.07 -22.18
CA SER A 284 18.98 -5.14 -21.05
C SER A 284 17.69 -5.16 -20.23
N MET A 285 16.65 -5.80 -20.77
CA MET A 285 15.28 -5.88 -20.24
C MET A 285 14.90 -7.30 -19.79
N GLU A 286 15.87 -8.19 -19.63
CA GLU A 286 15.60 -9.57 -19.23
C GLU A 286 14.89 -9.63 -17.86
N GLY A 287 13.82 -10.42 -17.81
CA GLY A 287 12.96 -10.59 -16.64
C GLY A 287 11.92 -9.48 -16.42
N VAL A 288 11.78 -8.53 -17.35
CA VAL A 288 10.71 -7.53 -17.33
C VAL A 288 9.38 -8.18 -17.67
N LEU A 289 8.34 -7.87 -16.90
CA LEU A 289 6.96 -8.23 -17.24
C LEU A 289 6.28 -7.10 -17.99
N GLY A 290 5.51 -7.45 -19.02
CA GLY A 290 4.79 -6.46 -19.82
C GLY A 290 3.35 -6.83 -20.09
N LEU A 291 2.56 -5.79 -20.41
CA LEU A 291 1.18 -5.89 -20.85
C LEU A 291 1.06 -5.38 -22.29
N ARG A 292 0.29 -6.08 -23.12
CA ARG A 292 -0.11 -5.62 -24.45
C ARG A 292 -1.50 -6.14 -24.83
N PRO A 293 -2.23 -5.50 -25.76
CA PRO A 293 -3.48 -6.06 -26.28
C PRO A 293 -3.24 -7.43 -26.93
N HIS A 294 -4.10 -8.40 -26.64
CA HIS A 294 -4.01 -9.72 -27.27
C HIS A 294 -4.52 -9.65 -28.72
N VAL A 295 -3.69 -10.13 -29.64
CA VAL A 295 -4.07 -10.36 -31.05
C VAL A 295 -4.14 -11.87 -31.28
N PRO A 296 -5.31 -12.44 -31.67
CA PRO A 296 -5.43 -13.85 -31.97
C PRO A 296 -4.55 -14.26 -33.14
N LYS A 297 -3.87 -15.42 -33.04
CA LYS A 297 -3.09 -15.96 -34.14
C LYS A 297 -4.02 -16.52 -35.20
N SER A 298 -3.91 -16.04 -36.44
CA SER A 298 -4.69 -16.53 -37.58
C SER A 298 -3.81 -16.61 -38.83
N LYS A 299 -4.14 -17.54 -39.74
CA LYS A 299 -3.43 -17.67 -41.03
C LYS A 299 -3.54 -16.39 -41.87
N ASN A 300 -4.65 -15.67 -41.75
CA ASN A 300 -4.87 -14.39 -42.43
C ASN A 300 -3.92 -13.31 -41.91
N LEU A 301 -3.70 -13.25 -40.60
CA LEU A 301 -2.74 -12.34 -39.98
C LEU A 301 -1.31 -12.65 -40.40
N ASP A 302 -0.91 -13.93 -40.42
CA ASP A 302 0.43 -14.33 -40.85
C ASP A 302 0.67 -13.95 -42.33
N ASN A 303 -0.28 -14.26 -43.22
CA ASN A 303 -0.22 -13.87 -44.62
C ASN A 303 -0.18 -12.34 -44.80
N PHE A 304 -0.98 -11.60 -44.02
CA PHE A 304 -0.97 -10.15 -44.04
C PHE A 304 0.39 -9.59 -43.60
N ARG A 305 0.97 -10.12 -42.51
CA ARG A 305 2.28 -9.71 -41.99
C ARG A 305 3.38 -9.88 -43.03
N THR A 306 3.44 -11.03 -43.71
CA THR A 306 4.41 -11.27 -44.78
C THR A 306 4.26 -10.28 -45.94
N ARG A 307 3.02 -9.97 -46.36
CA ARG A 307 2.77 -8.98 -47.42
C ARG A 307 3.13 -7.56 -46.98
N TRP A 308 2.79 -7.20 -45.75
CA TRP A 308 3.09 -5.90 -45.17
C TRP A 308 4.59 -5.66 -45.10
N GLU A 309 5.36 -6.63 -44.59
CA GLU A 309 6.83 -6.59 -44.55
C GLU A 309 7.43 -6.39 -45.95
N LYS A 310 6.95 -7.15 -46.94
CA LYS A 310 7.37 -7.01 -48.33
C LYS A 310 7.10 -5.61 -48.89
N ASN A 311 5.90 -5.06 -48.64
CA ASN A 311 5.52 -3.73 -49.13
C ASN A 311 6.34 -2.62 -48.45
N MET A 312 6.63 -2.77 -47.15
CA MET A 312 7.49 -1.82 -46.42
C MET A 312 8.91 -1.77 -46.98
N LEU A 313 9.49 -2.93 -47.29
CA LEU A 313 10.82 -3.02 -47.91
C LEU A 313 10.86 -2.34 -49.29
N MET A 314 9.77 -2.41 -50.06
CA MET A 314 9.69 -1.75 -51.37
C MET A 314 9.50 -0.23 -51.29
N MET A 315 8.79 0.28 -50.27
CA MET A 315 8.46 1.71 -50.18
C MET A 315 9.65 2.58 -49.74
N LYS A 316 10.49 2.15 -48.78
CA LYS A 316 11.63 2.95 -48.28
C LYS A 316 12.77 2.07 -47.73
N PRO A 317 13.80 1.72 -48.53
CA PRO A 317 14.90 0.86 -48.10
C PRO A 317 15.80 1.47 -47.00
N GLU A 318 15.86 2.80 -46.88
CA GLU A 318 16.70 3.50 -45.88
C GLU A 318 16.08 3.58 -44.47
N ARG A 319 14.83 3.13 -44.27
CA ARG A 319 14.13 3.20 -42.97
C ARG A 319 13.77 1.82 -42.44
N THR A 320 14.77 0.95 -42.35
CA THR A 320 14.72 -0.33 -41.61
C THR A 320 14.43 -0.05 -40.13
N GLY A 321 13.28 -0.49 -39.62
CA GLY A 321 12.88 -0.30 -38.21
C GLY A 321 11.40 -0.01 -37.95
N ARG A 322 10.55 0.00 -38.99
CA ARG A 322 9.09 0.12 -38.84
C ARG A 322 8.48 -1.28 -38.87
N GLU A 323 7.98 -1.76 -37.74
CA GLU A 323 7.26 -3.04 -37.63
C GLU A 323 5.74 -2.80 -37.53
N LEU A 324 4.97 -3.78 -37.98
CA LEU A 324 3.52 -3.83 -37.86
C LEU A 324 3.11 -3.89 -36.39
N ASN A 325 2.53 -2.81 -35.90
CA ASN A 325 2.00 -2.71 -34.54
C ASN A 325 0.48 -2.95 -34.51
N VAL A 326 -0.06 -3.11 -33.29
CA VAL A 326 -1.49 -3.32 -33.08
C VAL A 326 -2.34 -2.16 -33.60
N TYR A 327 -1.82 -0.93 -33.56
CA TYR A 327 -2.53 0.25 -34.04
C TYR A 327 -2.75 0.22 -35.56
N GLY A 328 -1.76 -0.26 -36.33
CA GLY A 328 -1.89 -0.49 -37.77
C GLY A 328 -2.90 -1.59 -38.10
N LEU A 329 -2.92 -2.67 -37.30
CA LEU A 329 -3.94 -3.73 -37.45
C LEU A 329 -5.35 -3.20 -37.16
N TRP A 330 -5.53 -2.36 -36.14
CA TRP A 330 -6.80 -1.69 -35.86
C TRP A 330 -7.20 -0.73 -36.98
N ALA A 331 -6.26 -0.01 -37.57
CA ALA A 331 -6.52 0.83 -38.73
C ALA A 331 -7.00 0.00 -39.93
N TYR A 332 -6.40 -1.18 -40.15
CA TYR A 332 -6.82 -2.11 -41.20
C TYR A 332 -8.27 -2.58 -40.99
N ASP A 333 -8.59 -3.11 -39.81
CA ASP A 333 -9.94 -3.60 -39.49
C ASP A 333 -10.97 -2.47 -39.53
N THR A 334 -10.59 -1.25 -39.15
CA THR A 334 -11.50 -0.09 -39.20
C THR A 334 -11.86 0.30 -40.63
N VAL A 335 -10.91 0.28 -41.57
CA VAL A 335 -11.19 0.57 -42.98
C VAL A 335 -12.13 -0.49 -43.57
N TRP A 336 -11.95 -1.76 -43.20
CA TRP A 336 -12.88 -2.83 -43.53
C TRP A 336 -14.29 -2.56 -43.00
N ALA A 337 -14.40 -2.21 -41.71
CA ALA A 337 -15.69 -1.85 -41.10
C ALA A 337 -16.35 -0.67 -41.83
N LEU A 338 -15.58 0.36 -42.18
CA LEU A 338 -16.06 1.54 -42.88
C LEU A 338 -16.57 1.19 -44.28
N ALA A 339 -15.84 0.35 -45.01
CA ALA A 339 -16.21 -0.07 -46.36
C ALA A 339 -17.50 -0.92 -46.35
N MET A 340 -17.65 -1.80 -45.36
CA MET A 340 -18.88 -2.55 -45.13
C MET A 340 -20.06 -1.63 -44.77
N ALA A 341 -19.83 -0.57 -43.97
CA ALA A 341 -20.87 0.38 -43.61
C ALA A 341 -21.35 1.18 -44.83
N VAL A 342 -20.41 1.65 -45.65
CA VAL A 342 -20.71 2.39 -46.87
C VAL A 342 -21.49 1.53 -47.87
N GLU A 343 -21.13 0.26 -48.05
CA GLU A 343 -21.88 -0.64 -48.93
C GLU A 343 -23.29 -0.94 -48.39
N LYS A 344 -23.46 -1.10 -47.06
CA LYS A 344 -24.78 -1.32 -46.45
C LYS A 344 -25.74 -0.14 -46.66
N ILE A 345 -25.23 1.10 -46.65
CA ILE A 345 -26.02 2.30 -46.95
C ILE A 345 -26.43 2.31 -48.43
N GLY A 346 -25.52 1.88 -49.31
CA GLY A 346 -25.72 1.86 -50.74
C GLY A 346 -25.59 3.25 -51.39
N PRO A 347 -25.86 3.35 -52.71
CA PRO A 347 -25.70 4.59 -53.45
C PRO A 347 -26.85 5.57 -53.15
N VAL A 348 -26.69 6.38 -52.11
CA VAL A 348 -27.59 7.48 -51.71
C VAL A 348 -26.87 8.81 -51.95
N ASN A 349 -27.55 9.84 -52.48
CA ASN A 349 -26.92 11.16 -52.70
C ASN A 349 -26.27 11.68 -51.39
N PRO A 350 -24.92 11.81 -51.33
CA PRO A 350 -24.21 12.17 -50.12
C PRO A 350 -24.22 13.70 -50.00
N GLY A 351 -25.41 14.26 -49.82
CA GLY A 351 -25.60 15.70 -49.72
C GLY A 351 -25.18 16.23 -48.36
N PHE A 352 -24.41 17.33 -48.37
CA PHE A 352 -24.28 18.20 -47.20
C PHE A 352 -25.45 19.19 -47.18
N LEU A 353 -26.14 19.36 -46.04
CA LEU A 353 -27.12 20.44 -45.92
C LEU A 353 -26.40 21.77 -45.75
N GLY A 354 -26.62 22.69 -46.69
CA GLY A 354 -26.29 24.09 -46.49
C GLY A 354 -27.16 24.68 -45.39
N SER A 355 -26.55 25.40 -44.44
CA SER A 355 -27.28 26.25 -43.50
C SER A 355 -28.06 27.30 -44.28
N LYS A 356 -29.35 27.05 -44.55
CA LYS A 356 -30.27 28.08 -45.02
C LYS A 356 -30.62 28.96 -43.81
N ASN A 357 -29.72 29.90 -43.49
CA ASN A 357 -30.00 31.24 -42.95
C ASN A 357 -28.79 31.77 -42.17
N SER A 358 -27.94 32.55 -42.84
CA SER A 358 -27.35 33.77 -42.27
C SER A 358 -26.79 34.61 -43.41
N LYS A 359 -27.66 35.36 -44.08
CA LYS A 359 -27.23 36.61 -44.72
C LYS A 359 -27.24 37.65 -43.60
N ASN A 360 -26.19 37.65 -42.77
CA ASN A 360 -25.69 38.77 -41.95
C ASN A 360 -24.81 38.23 -40.81
N GLY A 361 -23.51 38.20 -41.05
CA GLY A 361 -22.50 37.89 -40.04
C GLY A 361 -21.22 37.38 -40.68
N ASN A 362 -20.09 38.04 -40.39
CA ASN A 362 -18.75 37.54 -40.70
C ASN A 362 -18.47 36.29 -39.84
N ASP A 363 -19.08 35.15 -40.16
CA ASP A 363 -18.85 33.89 -39.44
C ASP A 363 -17.93 32.97 -40.26
N SER A 364 -16.64 33.04 -39.94
CA SER A 364 -15.55 32.23 -40.51
C SER A 364 -15.70 30.70 -40.27
N PHE A 365 -16.71 30.27 -39.49
CA PHE A 365 -16.90 28.88 -39.05
C PHE A 365 -18.27 28.26 -39.40
N ASN A 366 -18.82 28.57 -40.59
CA ASN A 366 -19.99 27.85 -41.12
C ASN A 366 -19.60 26.44 -41.62
N VAL A 367 -19.65 25.45 -40.74
CA VAL A 367 -19.42 24.02 -41.07
C VAL A 367 -20.74 23.42 -41.60
N ARG A 368 -20.71 22.79 -42.77
CA ARG A 368 -21.88 22.13 -43.38
C ARG A 368 -22.15 20.80 -42.68
N ILE A 369 -23.43 20.42 -42.56
CA ILE A 369 -23.84 19.20 -41.85
C ILE A 369 -23.89 18.02 -42.83
N SER A 370 -23.15 16.95 -42.53
CA SER A 370 -23.14 15.68 -43.27
C SER A 370 -24.34 14.82 -42.85
N GLN A 371 -25.33 14.64 -43.73
CA GLN A 371 -26.41 13.68 -43.48
C GLN A 371 -25.92 12.24 -43.57
N PHE A 372 -25.07 11.97 -44.57
CA PHE A 372 -24.44 10.68 -44.80
C PHE A 372 -23.59 10.24 -43.60
N GLY A 373 -22.89 11.17 -42.92
CA GLY A 373 -22.08 10.87 -41.75
C GLY A 373 -22.89 10.33 -40.55
N ARG A 374 -24.15 10.75 -40.40
CA ARG A 374 -25.07 10.24 -39.37
C ARG A 374 -25.49 8.79 -39.65
N GLU A 375 -25.83 8.50 -40.90
CA GLU A 375 -26.18 7.14 -41.33
C GLU A 375 -24.97 6.21 -41.23
N LEU A 376 -23.80 6.70 -41.65
CA LEU A 376 -22.53 6.00 -41.53
C LEU A 376 -22.19 5.63 -40.08
N LEU A 377 -22.35 6.56 -39.14
CA LEU A 377 -22.16 6.28 -37.71
C LEU A 377 -23.09 5.16 -37.21
N ARG A 378 -24.38 5.21 -37.59
CA ARG A 378 -25.38 4.21 -37.19
C ARG A 378 -25.04 2.83 -37.73
N GLU A 379 -24.64 2.74 -38.99
CA GLU A 379 -24.27 1.46 -39.60
C GLU A 379 -22.95 0.92 -39.04
N LEU A 380 -21.96 1.78 -38.79
CA LEU A 380 -20.68 1.36 -38.23
C LEU A 380 -20.84 0.71 -36.84
N GLN A 381 -21.79 1.18 -36.03
CA GLN A 381 -22.10 0.60 -34.72
C GLN A 381 -22.73 -0.80 -34.79
N ASN A 382 -23.42 -1.12 -35.89
CA ASN A 382 -24.08 -2.41 -36.09
C ASN A 382 -23.20 -3.45 -36.79
N ILE A 383 -21.99 -3.09 -37.19
CA ILE A 383 -21.09 -3.99 -37.90
C ILE A 383 -20.40 -4.94 -36.93
N THR A 384 -20.45 -6.21 -37.30
CA THR A 384 -19.72 -7.30 -36.65
C THR A 384 -19.06 -8.15 -37.72
N PHE A 385 -17.76 -8.40 -37.59
CA PHE A 385 -17.00 -9.31 -38.45
C PHE A 385 -15.72 -9.77 -37.76
N GLU A 386 -15.13 -10.85 -38.25
CA GLU A 386 -13.82 -11.32 -37.80
C GLU A 386 -12.72 -10.66 -38.65
N GLY A 387 -12.00 -9.72 -38.06
CA GLY A 387 -10.87 -9.02 -38.66
C GLY A 387 -9.52 -9.64 -38.28
N LEU A 388 -8.43 -8.92 -38.58
CA LEU A 388 -7.07 -9.33 -38.24
C LEU A 388 -6.82 -9.31 -36.72
N THR A 389 -7.51 -8.44 -35.98
CA THR A 389 -7.40 -8.33 -34.53
C THR A 389 -8.40 -9.19 -33.75
N GLY A 390 -9.21 -9.99 -34.45
CA GLY A 390 -10.26 -10.83 -33.88
C GLY A 390 -11.66 -10.28 -34.19
N ASN A 391 -12.62 -10.52 -33.28
CA ASN A 391 -14.00 -10.08 -33.50
C ASN A 391 -14.13 -8.55 -33.33
N PHE A 392 -14.45 -7.86 -34.42
CA PHE A 392 -14.70 -6.43 -34.43
C PHE A 392 -16.15 -6.15 -34.02
N HIS A 393 -16.35 -5.42 -32.93
CA HIS A 393 -17.67 -4.98 -32.49
C HIS A 393 -17.55 -3.70 -31.65
N LEU A 394 -18.34 -2.68 -31.99
CA LEU A 394 -18.35 -1.40 -31.29
C LEU A 394 -19.50 -1.36 -30.26
N VAL A 395 -19.15 -1.19 -28.98
CA VAL A 395 -20.08 -1.02 -27.87
C VAL A 395 -19.98 0.44 -27.40
N HIS A 396 -21.07 1.21 -27.55
CA HIS A 396 -21.11 2.65 -27.22
C HIS A 396 -19.98 3.46 -27.90
N GLY A 397 -19.72 3.21 -29.18
CA GLY A 397 -18.67 3.91 -29.94
C GLY A 397 -17.23 3.49 -29.58
N GLN A 398 -17.05 2.44 -28.78
CA GLN A 398 -15.74 1.89 -28.44
C GLN A 398 -15.61 0.42 -28.85
N LEU A 399 -14.46 0.01 -29.38
CA LEU A 399 -14.17 -1.40 -29.62
C LEU A 399 -14.29 -2.20 -28.31
N ASN A 400 -15.10 -3.26 -28.32
CA ASN A 400 -15.31 -4.12 -27.16
C ASN A 400 -13.96 -4.54 -26.58
N PRO A 401 -13.68 -4.30 -25.27
CA PRO A 401 -12.36 -4.47 -24.72
C PRO A 401 -11.82 -5.88 -24.93
N SER A 402 -10.77 -5.97 -25.73
CA SER A 402 -10.02 -7.19 -25.96
C SER A 402 -9.24 -7.57 -24.69
N SER A 403 -8.96 -8.87 -24.55
CA SER A 403 -8.14 -9.37 -23.45
C SER A 403 -6.72 -8.81 -23.54
N LEU A 404 -6.07 -8.57 -22.40
CA LEU A 404 -4.67 -8.18 -22.35
C LEU A 404 -3.79 -9.42 -22.23
N GLU A 405 -2.70 -9.46 -22.98
CA GLU A 405 -1.66 -10.46 -22.89
C GLU A 405 -0.62 -10.02 -21.85
N ILE A 406 -0.31 -10.91 -20.92
CA ILE A 406 0.79 -10.75 -19.96
C ILE A 406 1.97 -11.55 -20.51
N PHE A 407 3.10 -10.88 -20.74
CA PHE A 407 4.31 -11.51 -21.26
C PHE A 407 5.53 -11.23 -20.37
N ASN A 408 6.52 -12.11 -20.45
CA ASN A 408 7.82 -11.96 -19.83
C ASN A 408 8.90 -11.77 -20.92
N VAL A 409 9.81 -10.84 -20.71
CA VAL A 409 10.93 -10.55 -21.62
C VAL A 409 12.10 -11.49 -21.32
N LEU A 410 12.54 -12.23 -22.33
CA LEU A 410 13.66 -13.17 -22.30
C LEU A 410 14.67 -12.80 -23.40
N GLU A 411 15.89 -13.37 -23.36
CA GLU A 411 16.89 -13.20 -24.44
C GLU A 411 16.32 -13.51 -25.84
N THR A 412 15.48 -14.55 -25.95
CA THR A 412 14.85 -14.95 -27.22
C THR A 412 13.67 -14.07 -27.64
N GLY A 413 13.32 -13.05 -26.86
CA GLY A 413 12.18 -12.15 -27.07
C GLY A 413 11.05 -12.31 -26.04
N ALA A 414 9.89 -11.70 -26.34
CA ALA A 414 8.74 -11.67 -25.44
C ALA A 414 7.95 -13.00 -25.45
N LYS A 415 7.84 -13.65 -24.29
CA LYS A 415 7.11 -14.92 -24.10
C LYS A 415 5.82 -14.70 -23.30
N THR A 416 4.69 -15.12 -23.86
CA THR A 416 3.37 -15.06 -23.19
C THR A 416 3.30 -15.97 -21.98
N ILE A 417 2.97 -15.41 -20.81
CA ILE A 417 2.81 -16.13 -19.55
C ILE A 417 1.35 -16.30 -19.10
N GLY A 418 0.44 -15.42 -19.55
CA GLY A 418 -0.99 -15.51 -19.29
C GLY A 418 -1.77 -14.33 -19.89
N TYR A 419 -3.01 -14.17 -19.45
CA TYR A 419 -3.95 -13.18 -19.96
C TYR A 419 -4.70 -12.50 -18.82
N TRP A 420 -5.13 -11.26 -19.05
CA TRP A 420 -6.04 -10.53 -18.17
C TRP A 420 -7.30 -10.13 -18.91
N THR A 421 -8.46 -10.30 -18.27
CA THR A 421 -9.76 -9.90 -18.82
C THR A 421 -10.53 -9.03 -17.83
N PRO A 422 -11.33 -8.04 -18.28
CA PRO A 422 -12.09 -7.17 -17.38
C PRO A 422 -13.05 -7.90 -16.44
N HIS A 423 -13.61 -9.03 -16.88
CA HIS A 423 -14.60 -9.80 -16.13
C HIS A 423 -14.01 -11.00 -15.37
N GLY A 424 -12.90 -11.58 -15.85
CA GLY A 424 -12.28 -12.78 -15.26
C GLY A 424 -10.99 -12.54 -14.48
N GLY A 425 -10.41 -11.35 -14.54
CA GLY A 425 -9.11 -11.06 -13.92
C GLY A 425 -7.96 -11.79 -14.64
N ILE A 426 -6.99 -12.31 -13.88
CA ILE A 426 -5.82 -13.03 -14.39
C ILE A 426 -6.16 -14.49 -14.66
N THR A 427 -5.86 -14.95 -15.89
CA THR A 427 -6.11 -16.32 -16.34
C THR A 427 -4.94 -16.86 -17.14
N PRO A 428 -4.62 -18.17 -17.05
CA PRO A 428 -3.52 -18.76 -17.83
C PRO A 428 -3.88 -18.94 -19.31
N LYS A 429 -5.17 -19.10 -19.63
CA LYS A 429 -5.71 -19.29 -20.98
C LYS A 429 -6.99 -18.48 -21.13
N LEU A 430 -7.25 -18.01 -22.35
CA LEU A 430 -8.48 -17.30 -22.66
C LEU A 430 -9.68 -18.26 -22.56
N PRO A 431 -10.74 -17.88 -21.83
CA PRO A 431 -11.92 -18.71 -21.65
C PRO A 431 -12.73 -18.78 -22.95
N LEU A 432 -13.09 -19.99 -23.38
CA LEU A 432 -13.86 -20.22 -24.61
C LEU A 432 -15.36 -19.99 -24.43
N THR A 433 -15.91 -20.17 -23.22
CA THR A 433 -17.29 -19.81 -22.80
C THR A 433 -17.45 -20.02 -21.29
N GLY A 434 -18.04 -19.06 -20.55
CA GLY A 434 -18.44 -19.24 -19.14
C GLY A 434 -18.37 -17.98 -18.27
N LYS A 435 -19.24 -17.88 -17.26
CA LYS A 435 -19.25 -16.82 -16.25
C LYS A 435 -18.10 -17.06 -15.27
N LEU A 436 -16.99 -16.34 -15.41
CA LEU A 436 -15.84 -16.49 -14.53
C LEU A 436 -16.02 -15.72 -13.22
N SER A 437 -15.59 -16.33 -12.12
CA SER A 437 -15.28 -15.59 -10.89
C SER A 437 -14.00 -14.80 -11.12
N TYR A 438 -14.03 -13.51 -10.78
CA TYR A 438 -12.86 -12.64 -10.89
C TYR A 438 -11.72 -13.19 -10.01
N SER A 439 -10.54 -13.44 -10.60
CA SER A 439 -9.37 -13.96 -9.90
C SER A 439 -8.16 -13.07 -10.12
N THR A 440 -7.42 -12.78 -9.05
CA THR A 440 -6.11 -12.11 -9.10
C THR A 440 -4.96 -13.11 -8.88
N SER A 441 -5.26 -14.41 -8.80
CA SER A 441 -4.24 -15.42 -8.51
C SER A 441 -3.24 -15.59 -9.65
N VAL A 442 -1.96 -15.38 -9.35
CA VAL A 442 -0.85 -15.57 -10.29
C VAL A 442 -0.28 -16.99 -10.26
N LYS A 443 -0.80 -17.88 -9.41
CA LYS A 443 -0.27 -19.25 -9.21
C LYS A 443 -0.35 -20.12 -10.47
N GLU A 444 -1.30 -19.83 -11.35
CA GLU A 444 -1.54 -20.60 -12.58
C GLU A 444 -0.77 -20.06 -13.79
N LEU A 445 -0.10 -18.90 -13.67
CA LEU A 445 0.72 -18.35 -14.74
C LEU A 445 1.90 -19.28 -15.05
N LYS A 446 2.35 -19.25 -16.30
CA LYS A 446 3.58 -19.97 -16.70
C LYS A 446 4.78 -19.42 -15.92
N SER A 447 5.82 -20.24 -15.78
CA SER A 447 7.06 -19.88 -15.09
C SER A 447 7.61 -18.52 -15.54
N ILE A 448 7.83 -17.63 -14.57
CA ILE A 448 8.39 -16.29 -14.77
C ILE A 448 9.87 -16.35 -14.38
N ILE A 449 10.71 -15.80 -15.25
CA ILE A 449 12.12 -15.51 -14.98
C ILE A 449 12.18 -14.03 -14.63
N TRP A 450 12.79 -13.70 -13.50
CA TRP A 450 12.95 -12.35 -12.99
C TRP A 450 14.35 -11.81 -13.33
N PRO A 451 14.57 -10.49 -13.24
CA PRO A 451 15.87 -9.90 -13.49
C PRO A 451 16.99 -10.59 -12.70
N GLY A 452 18.14 -10.82 -13.35
CA GLY A 452 19.24 -11.60 -12.80
C GLY A 452 19.04 -13.11 -12.85
N ASP A 453 18.27 -13.60 -13.85
CA ASP A 453 18.03 -15.01 -14.15
C ASP A 453 17.41 -15.83 -13.00
N SER A 454 16.76 -15.14 -12.07
CA SER A 454 16.17 -15.77 -10.89
C SER A 454 14.77 -16.28 -11.20
N VAL A 455 14.49 -17.53 -10.82
CA VAL A 455 13.13 -18.10 -10.83
C VAL A 455 12.39 -17.79 -9.52
N LYS A 456 13.12 -17.25 -8.52
CA LYS A 456 12.57 -16.92 -7.21
C LYS A 456 11.73 -15.65 -7.31
N ARG A 457 10.48 -15.71 -6.86
CA ARG A 457 9.57 -14.55 -6.80
C ARG A 457 10.20 -13.42 -5.96
N PRO A 458 10.34 -12.19 -6.51
CA PRO A 458 10.76 -11.03 -5.75
C PRO A 458 9.70 -10.63 -4.72
N LYS A 459 10.14 -10.27 -3.51
CA LYS A 459 9.24 -9.78 -2.44
C LYS A 459 8.72 -8.36 -2.68
N GLY A 460 9.32 -7.61 -3.60
CA GLY A 460 8.93 -6.24 -3.94
C GLY A 460 9.64 -5.14 -3.14
N PHE A 461 10.44 -5.50 -2.14
CA PHE A 461 11.28 -4.59 -1.36
C PHE A 461 12.66 -5.21 -1.08
N ALA A 462 13.68 -4.37 -0.93
CA ALA A 462 14.97 -4.79 -0.43
C ALA A 462 14.85 -5.11 1.05
N ILE A 463 15.11 -6.36 1.41
CA ILE A 463 15.22 -6.76 2.81
C ILE A 463 16.53 -6.16 3.34
N ARG A 464 16.44 -5.00 3.99
CA ARG A 464 17.53 -4.51 4.83
C ARG A 464 17.49 -5.32 6.13
N ARG A 465 18.62 -5.91 6.54
CA ARG A 465 18.71 -6.57 7.85
C ARG A 465 18.49 -5.50 8.92
N LEU A 466 17.45 -5.70 9.72
CA LEU A 466 17.10 -4.80 10.82
C LEU A 466 18.21 -4.86 11.88
N LYS A 467 18.84 -3.72 12.17
CA LYS A 467 19.86 -3.65 13.22
C LYS A 467 19.19 -3.45 14.57
N VAL A 468 19.23 -4.50 15.40
CA VAL A 468 18.65 -4.52 16.73
C VAL A 468 19.73 -4.17 17.76
N GLY A 469 19.66 -2.97 18.32
CA GLY A 469 20.55 -2.54 19.40
C GLY A 469 20.20 -3.25 20.71
N VAL A 470 21.20 -3.82 21.38
CA VAL A 470 21.01 -4.51 22.67
C VAL A 470 21.92 -3.90 23.73
N PRO A 471 21.39 -3.45 24.89
CA PRO A 471 22.21 -2.93 25.97
C PRO A 471 23.08 -4.04 26.57
N LYS A 472 24.34 -3.74 26.86
CA LYS A 472 25.23 -4.67 27.58
C LYS A 472 25.24 -4.33 29.07
N LYS A 473 24.86 -5.29 29.90
CA LYS A 473 24.99 -5.23 31.37
C LYS A 473 25.88 -6.34 31.89
N ASP A 474 26.62 -6.05 32.96
CA ASP A 474 27.46 -7.02 33.66
C ASP A 474 26.72 -7.73 34.82
N GLY A 475 25.56 -7.20 35.25
CA GLY A 475 24.67 -7.85 36.23
C GLY A 475 23.20 -7.75 35.83
N PHE A 476 22.32 -8.47 36.53
CA PHE A 476 20.92 -8.69 36.13
C PHE A 476 20.79 -9.33 34.73
N THR A 477 21.64 -10.33 34.48
CA THR A 477 21.76 -11.02 33.19
C THR A 477 20.50 -11.79 32.79
N GLU A 478 19.57 -12.01 33.71
CA GLU A 478 18.30 -12.70 33.48
C GLU A 478 17.42 -11.96 32.44
N PHE A 479 17.53 -10.63 32.34
CA PHE A 479 16.80 -9.84 31.35
C PHE A 479 17.52 -9.74 30.00
N VAL A 480 18.82 -9.45 30.04
CA VAL A 480 19.68 -9.36 28.86
C VAL A 480 21.06 -9.91 29.20
N TYR A 481 21.47 -10.96 28.50
CA TYR A 481 22.77 -11.61 28.64
C TYR A 481 23.42 -11.79 27.27
N ILE A 482 24.66 -11.31 27.16
CA ILE A 482 25.45 -11.34 25.93
C ILE A 482 26.73 -12.16 26.15
N PRO A 483 26.65 -13.51 26.24
CA PRO A 483 27.83 -14.33 26.33
C PRO A 483 28.62 -14.29 25.02
N LYS A 484 29.94 -14.17 25.13
CA LYS A 484 30.85 -14.39 24.01
C LYS A 484 31.11 -15.88 23.86
N ASP A 485 30.81 -16.43 22.69
CA ASP A 485 31.19 -17.81 22.39
C ASP A 485 32.72 -17.91 22.27
N PRO A 486 33.39 -18.71 23.13
CA PRO A 486 34.84 -18.84 23.13
C PRO A 486 35.42 -19.50 21.87
N GLN A 487 34.61 -20.20 21.06
CA GLN A 487 35.07 -20.86 19.83
C GLN A 487 34.93 -19.96 18.59
N THR A 488 33.84 -19.18 18.51
CA THR A 488 33.51 -18.39 17.30
C THR A 488 33.75 -16.89 17.46
N ASN A 489 34.04 -16.42 18.68
CA ASN A 489 34.07 -15.00 19.05
C ASN A 489 32.77 -14.23 18.68
N GLN A 490 31.68 -14.94 18.40
CA GLN A 490 30.38 -14.32 18.17
C GLN A 490 29.66 -14.07 19.49
N ASN A 491 28.92 -12.96 19.54
CA ASN A 491 28.06 -12.63 20.66
C ASN A 491 26.76 -13.42 20.51
N ASN A 492 26.47 -14.30 21.47
CA ASN A 492 25.14 -14.88 21.60
C ASN A 492 24.28 -13.92 22.42
N PHE A 493 23.02 -13.75 22.03
CA PHE A 493 22.08 -12.86 22.72
C PHE A 493 21.02 -13.73 23.39
N THR A 494 20.85 -13.57 24.70
CA THR A 494 19.94 -14.38 25.53
C THR A 494 19.31 -13.50 26.61
N GLY A 495 18.25 -13.96 27.25
CA GLY A 495 17.57 -13.24 28.34
C GLY A 495 16.10 -12.96 28.05
N PHE A 496 15.34 -12.69 29.10
CA PHE A 496 13.88 -12.54 29.04
C PHE A 496 13.42 -11.57 27.94
N SER A 497 14.01 -10.37 27.86
CA SER A 497 13.61 -9.35 26.88
C SER A 497 13.90 -9.77 25.43
N ILE A 498 14.99 -10.52 25.21
CA ILE A 498 15.37 -11.03 23.89
C ILE A 498 14.44 -12.15 23.46
N ASP A 499 14.05 -13.03 24.38
CA ASP A 499 13.18 -14.17 24.09
C ASP A 499 11.73 -13.74 23.85
N VAL A 500 11.25 -12.70 24.56
CA VAL A 500 9.98 -12.03 24.25
C VAL A 500 10.02 -11.48 22.83
N PHE A 501 11.08 -10.76 22.45
CA PHE A 501 11.21 -10.19 21.10
C PHE A 501 11.22 -11.26 20.00
N ARG A 502 11.97 -12.36 20.18
CA ARG A 502 11.96 -13.49 19.24
C ARG A 502 10.57 -14.12 19.09
N SER A 503 9.89 -14.33 20.22
CA SER A 503 8.53 -14.89 20.24
C SER A 503 7.53 -14.01 19.47
N VAL A 504 7.71 -12.69 19.53
CA VAL A 504 6.91 -11.77 18.74
C VAL A 504 7.22 -11.90 17.24
N LEU A 505 8.49 -11.97 16.86
CA LEU A 505 8.90 -12.15 15.46
C LEU A 505 8.38 -13.46 14.84
N GLU A 506 8.32 -14.55 15.61
CA GLU A 506 7.77 -15.84 15.16
C GLU A 506 6.27 -15.80 14.87
N LYS A 507 5.53 -14.94 15.56
CA LYS A 507 4.09 -14.76 15.35
C LYS A 507 3.73 -13.82 14.19
N LEU A 508 4.71 -13.10 13.63
CA LEU A 508 4.47 -12.23 12.48
C LEU A 508 4.23 -13.06 11.21
N ASN A 509 3.27 -12.64 10.38
CA ASN A 509 2.94 -13.29 9.11
C ASN A 509 4.05 -13.19 8.04
N PHE A 510 5.16 -12.52 8.35
CA PHE A 510 6.28 -12.25 7.45
C PHE A 510 7.60 -12.42 8.18
N ARG A 511 8.61 -12.97 7.49
CA ARG A 511 9.96 -13.14 8.04
C ARG A 511 10.77 -11.86 7.88
N ILE A 512 11.16 -11.27 9.02
CA ILE A 512 12.10 -10.14 9.10
C ILE A 512 13.51 -10.70 9.27
N ASP A 513 14.45 -10.32 8.41
CA ASP A 513 15.87 -10.57 8.66
C ASP A 513 16.39 -9.51 9.62
N TYR A 514 16.96 -9.93 10.74
CA TYR A 514 17.50 -9.04 11.78
C TYR A 514 18.91 -9.46 12.17
N GLU A 515 19.65 -8.51 12.74
CA GLU A 515 20.98 -8.71 13.32
C GLU A 515 21.04 -7.98 14.65
N PHE A 516 21.39 -8.71 15.71
CA PHE A 516 21.61 -8.12 17.03
C PHE A 516 23.01 -7.49 17.07
N VAL A 517 23.07 -6.24 17.48
CA VAL A 517 24.30 -5.46 17.61
C VAL A 517 24.40 -4.98 19.06
N PRO A 518 25.46 -5.37 19.80
CA PRO A 518 25.59 -5.00 21.19
C PRO A 518 26.06 -3.55 21.32
N PHE A 519 25.58 -2.84 22.34
CA PHE A 519 26.02 -1.48 22.64
C PHE A 519 27.29 -1.50 23.50
N THR A 520 28.45 -1.59 22.84
CA THR A 520 29.76 -1.70 23.52
C THR A 520 30.83 -0.75 22.99
N ASN A 521 31.73 -0.32 23.89
CA ASN A 521 32.95 0.41 23.60
C ASN A 521 34.00 -0.46 22.89
N GLU A 522 35.08 0.15 22.40
CA GLU A 522 36.22 -0.56 21.78
C GLU A 522 36.83 -1.66 22.68
N SER A 523 36.72 -1.51 24.00
CA SER A 523 37.14 -2.49 25.01
C SER A 523 36.11 -3.61 25.29
N GLY A 524 34.93 -3.57 24.66
CA GLY A 524 33.86 -4.54 24.85
C GLY A 524 33.01 -4.34 26.12
N LEU A 525 33.18 -3.25 26.84
CA LEU A 525 32.33 -2.80 27.97
C LEU A 525 31.13 -2.00 27.46
N SER A 526 30.11 -1.77 28.30
CA SER A 526 28.94 -0.94 27.93
C SER A 526 29.36 0.46 27.43
N ASN A 527 28.76 0.93 26.34
CA ASN A 527 29.07 2.23 25.69
C ASN A 527 28.27 3.42 26.29
N GLY A 528 28.02 3.41 27.59
CA GLY A 528 27.31 4.49 28.29
C GLY A 528 25.96 4.08 28.85
N THR A 529 25.02 5.03 28.92
CA THR A 529 23.71 4.85 29.55
C THR A 529 22.63 4.41 28.54
N TYR A 530 21.46 4.00 29.04
CA TYR A 530 20.30 3.73 28.18
C TYR A 530 19.91 4.96 27.36
N ASN A 531 20.02 6.17 27.91
CA ASN A 531 19.70 7.38 27.16
C ASN A 531 20.63 7.52 25.96
N ASP A 532 21.93 7.26 26.12
CA ASP A 532 22.91 7.30 25.03
C ASP A 532 22.56 6.27 23.93
N LEU A 533 22.23 5.03 24.32
CA LEU A 533 21.77 3.99 23.39
C LEU A 533 20.57 4.46 22.55
N LEU A 534 19.59 5.12 23.18
CA LEU A 534 18.40 5.61 22.49
C LEU A 534 18.70 6.75 21.50
N HIS A 535 19.73 7.57 21.73
CA HIS A 535 20.15 8.62 20.79
C HIS A 535 20.84 8.06 19.53
N HIS A 536 21.27 6.79 19.54
CA HIS A 536 21.83 6.10 18.38
C HIS A 536 20.75 5.46 17.47
N ILE A 537 19.47 5.53 17.86
CA ILE A 537 18.34 5.08 17.03
C ILE A 537 18.21 5.98 15.79
N GLY A 538 18.12 5.35 14.61
CA GLY A 538 18.09 6.02 13.31
C GLY A 538 19.47 6.31 12.70
N LYS A 539 20.56 6.11 13.46
CA LYS A 539 21.95 6.19 12.98
C LYS A 539 22.56 4.79 12.88
N ASP A 540 22.72 4.14 14.03
CA ASP A 540 23.43 2.85 14.15
C ASP A 540 22.47 1.69 14.35
N PHE A 541 21.33 1.94 14.99
CA PHE A 541 20.30 0.95 15.30
C PHE A 541 18.94 1.37 14.74
N ASP A 542 18.15 0.41 14.28
CA ASP A 542 16.79 0.64 13.78
C ASP A 542 15.75 0.45 14.90
N ILE A 543 16.01 -0.49 15.81
CA ILE A 543 15.21 -0.81 16.99
C ILE A 543 16.13 -1.15 18.17
N VAL A 544 15.71 -0.88 19.41
CA VAL A 544 16.41 -1.28 20.63
C VAL A 544 15.56 -2.29 21.40
N VAL A 545 16.18 -3.40 21.76
CA VAL A 545 15.56 -4.51 22.49
C VAL A 545 16.35 -4.75 23.77
N GLY A 546 15.64 -4.66 24.90
CA GLY A 546 16.19 -4.85 26.23
C GLY A 546 15.19 -4.41 27.30
N ASP A 547 15.64 -4.46 28.54
CA ASP A 547 15.04 -3.94 29.77
C ASP A 547 15.01 -2.41 29.83
N THR A 548 14.57 -1.77 28.74
CA THR A 548 14.49 -0.30 28.65
C THR A 548 13.19 0.20 29.27
N THR A 549 13.30 0.92 30.39
CA THR A 549 12.14 1.56 31.04
C THR A 549 11.56 2.70 30.20
N ILE A 550 10.23 2.68 30.06
CA ILE A 550 9.44 3.73 29.43
C ILE A 550 9.38 4.94 30.39
N LEU A 551 9.95 6.06 29.95
CA LEU A 551 9.97 7.33 30.69
C LEU A 551 9.44 8.46 29.81
N ALA A 552 8.74 9.42 30.41
CA ALA A 552 8.19 10.57 29.69
C ALA A 552 9.26 11.40 28.95
N ASP A 553 10.47 11.50 29.51
CA ASP A 553 11.56 12.24 28.86
C ASP A 553 12.14 11.50 27.66
N ARG A 554 12.16 10.15 27.69
CA ARG A 554 12.56 9.32 26.55
C ARG A 554 11.51 9.37 25.44
N ALA A 555 10.22 9.33 25.81
CA ALA A 555 9.09 9.38 24.87
C ALA A 555 9.01 10.69 24.05
N LYS A 556 9.81 11.71 24.37
CA LYS A 556 9.91 12.95 23.57
C LYS A 556 10.66 12.76 22.25
N TYR A 557 11.57 11.79 22.17
CA TYR A 557 12.46 11.62 21.01
C TYR A 557 12.51 10.18 20.47
N VAL A 558 11.91 9.22 21.16
CA VAL A 558 11.73 7.83 20.71
C VAL A 558 10.31 7.35 20.98
N ASP A 559 9.87 6.35 20.22
CA ASP A 559 8.58 5.70 20.43
C ASP A 559 8.76 4.34 21.11
N PHE A 560 7.83 4.02 22.00
CA PHE A 560 7.81 2.78 22.76
C PHE A 560 6.64 1.89 22.31
N THR A 561 6.84 0.58 22.39
CA THR A 561 5.73 -0.38 22.38
C THR A 561 4.95 -0.30 23.68
N LEU A 562 3.79 -0.97 23.73
CA LEU A 562 3.16 -1.27 25.00
C LEU A 562 4.14 -2.02 25.93
N PRO A 563 4.07 -1.75 27.25
CA PRO A 563 4.98 -2.38 28.18
C PRO A 563 4.71 -3.87 28.30
N TYR A 564 5.79 -4.65 28.32
CA TYR A 564 5.75 -6.11 28.46
C TYR A 564 6.16 -6.59 29.86
N SER A 565 6.52 -5.67 30.77
CA SER A 565 6.86 -5.97 32.16
C SER A 565 5.99 -5.19 33.14
N GLU A 566 6.05 -5.60 34.42
CA GLU A 566 5.46 -4.82 35.51
C GLU A 566 6.10 -3.44 35.63
N SER A 567 5.30 -2.53 36.17
CA SER A 567 5.55 -1.09 36.18
C SER A 567 5.67 -0.60 37.62
N GLY A 568 6.70 0.20 37.90
CA GLY A 568 6.91 0.83 39.20
C GLY A 568 8.30 0.63 39.81
N THR A 569 8.68 1.59 40.66
CA THR A 569 9.92 1.57 41.45
C THR A 569 9.56 1.53 42.94
N VAL A 570 10.26 0.70 43.70
CA VAL A 570 9.95 0.42 45.11
C VAL A 570 11.18 0.45 45.98
N VAL A 571 10.97 0.57 47.29
CA VAL A 571 12.03 0.53 48.29
C VAL A 571 12.06 -0.84 48.96
N VAL A 572 13.24 -1.43 49.10
CA VAL A 572 13.46 -2.68 49.83
C VAL A 572 14.32 -2.40 51.05
N VAL A 573 13.90 -2.90 52.21
CA VAL A 573 14.66 -2.81 53.47
C VAL A 573 14.75 -4.18 54.13
N LYS A 574 15.69 -4.31 55.06
CA LYS A 574 15.82 -5.50 55.91
C LYS A 574 14.60 -5.65 56.83
N ASP A 575 14.04 -6.86 56.93
CA ASP A 575 12.91 -7.10 57.84
C ASP A 575 13.41 -7.41 59.25
N GLU A 576 13.23 -6.48 60.19
CA GLU A 576 13.76 -6.62 61.56
C GLU A 576 12.85 -7.38 62.55
N LYS A 577 11.71 -7.95 62.15
CA LYS A 577 10.75 -8.51 63.13
C LYS A 577 10.81 -10.03 63.30
N LYS A 578 11.22 -10.47 64.50
CA LYS A 578 10.75 -11.72 65.12
C LYS A 578 9.30 -11.53 65.58
N LYS A 579 8.41 -12.49 65.26
CA LYS A 579 6.98 -12.46 65.63
C LYS A 579 6.79 -12.53 67.15
N ASP A 580 6.57 -11.38 67.80
CA ASP A 580 6.27 -11.32 69.24
C ASP A 580 4.85 -11.83 69.53
N MET A 581 4.73 -12.86 70.38
CA MET A 581 3.46 -13.49 70.76
C MET A 581 2.53 -12.58 71.60
N TRP A 582 3.03 -11.46 72.13
CA TRP A 582 2.32 -10.52 73.02
C TRP A 582 1.72 -9.29 72.30
N ILE A 583 1.61 -9.33 70.97
CA ILE A 583 1.12 -8.20 70.17
C ILE A 583 -0.30 -7.75 70.56
N PHE A 584 -1.13 -8.66 71.07
CA PHE A 584 -2.53 -8.41 71.43
C PHE A 584 -2.75 -7.51 72.67
N VAL A 585 -1.74 -7.34 73.53
CA VAL A 585 -1.83 -6.50 74.75
C VAL A 585 -1.41 -5.06 74.48
N LYS A 586 -0.62 -4.82 73.43
CA LYS A 586 -0.09 -3.50 73.04
C LYS A 586 -1.14 -2.43 72.64
N PRO A 587 -2.35 -2.74 72.11
CA PRO A 587 -3.29 -1.71 71.64
C PRO A 587 -3.80 -0.74 72.72
N PHE A 588 -3.81 -1.17 73.98
CA PHE A 588 -4.19 -0.33 75.12
C PHE A 588 -3.07 -0.26 76.14
N ARG A 589 -2.86 0.95 76.69
CA ARG A 589 -1.94 1.15 77.81
C ARG A 589 -2.44 0.39 79.05
N TRP A 590 -1.52 -0.06 79.87
CA TRP A 590 -1.84 -0.74 81.14
C TRP A 590 -2.75 0.08 82.05
N ASP A 591 -2.59 1.40 82.06
CA ASP A 591 -3.47 2.33 82.78
C ASP A 591 -4.95 2.16 82.37
N LEU A 592 -5.21 2.00 81.06
CA LEU A 592 -6.56 1.84 80.53
C LEU A 592 -7.11 0.44 80.80
N TRP A 593 -6.27 -0.60 80.70
CA TRP A 593 -6.66 -1.96 81.10
C TRP A 593 -7.11 -2.03 82.55
N LEU A 594 -6.39 -1.37 83.46
CA LEU A 594 -6.76 -1.28 84.87
C LEU A 594 -8.07 -0.53 85.07
N MET A 595 -8.30 0.57 84.34
CA MET A 595 -9.56 1.32 84.38
C MET A 595 -10.75 0.50 83.88
N ILE A 596 -10.59 -0.30 82.82
CA ILE A 596 -11.63 -1.20 82.32
C ILE A 596 -11.99 -2.22 83.40
N ILE A 597 -11.00 -2.90 83.98
CA ILE A 597 -11.21 -3.86 85.06
C ILE A 597 -11.93 -3.19 86.24
N SER A 598 -11.48 -2.01 86.67
CA SER A 598 -12.12 -1.27 87.76
C SER A 598 -13.56 -0.83 87.46
N THR A 599 -13.88 -0.48 86.22
CA THR A 599 -15.22 -0.04 85.82
C THR A 599 -16.18 -1.23 85.72
N CYS A 600 -15.71 -2.37 85.16
CA CYS A 600 -16.45 -3.63 85.14
C CYS A 600 -16.87 -4.05 86.55
N THR A 601 -15.95 -3.97 87.52
CA THR A 601 -16.22 -4.37 88.90
C THR A 601 -17.18 -3.42 89.60
N PHE A 602 -17.03 -2.10 89.40
CA PHE A 602 -17.97 -1.11 89.93
C PHE A 602 -19.40 -1.33 89.43
N ILE A 603 -19.59 -1.56 88.12
CA ILE A 603 -20.92 -1.79 87.54
C ILE A 603 -21.54 -3.10 88.03
N GLY A 604 -20.73 -4.16 88.18
CA GLY A 604 -21.18 -5.40 88.82
C GLY A 604 -21.72 -5.19 90.24
N ILE A 605 -21.06 -4.34 91.04
CA ILE A 605 -21.53 -3.98 92.39
C ILE A 605 -22.84 -3.18 92.32
N VAL A 606 -22.94 -2.19 91.42
CA VAL A 606 -24.16 -1.36 91.27
C VAL A 606 -25.37 -2.21 90.85
N LEU A 607 -25.21 -3.10 89.87
CA LEU A 607 -26.27 -4.02 89.44
C LEU A 607 -26.71 -4.92 90.60
N ARG A 608 -25.76 -5.43 91.40
CA ARG A 608 -26.05 -6.23 92.59
C ARG A 608 -26.89 -5.45 93.61
N ILE A 609 -26.57 -4.19 93.89
CA ILE A 609 -27.33 -3.37 94.84
C ILE A 609 -28.77 -3.14 94.33
N LEU A 610 -28.92 -2.84 93.04
CA LEU A 610 -30.23 -2.59 92.42
C LEU A 610 -31.13 -3.83 92.37
N GLU A 611 -30.54 -5.00 92.16
CA GLU A 611 -31.28 -6.27 92.16
C GLU A 611 -31.57 -6.76 93.58
N HIS A 612 -30.63 -6.57 94.52
CA HIS A 612 -30.85 -6.90 95.93
C HIS A 612 -31.92 -6.02 96.59
N ARG A 613 -32.03 -4.74 96.21
CA ARG A 613 -33.13 -3.87 96.67
C ARG A 613 -34.48 -4.28 96.09
N ALA A 614 -34.55 -4.65 94.81
CA ALA A 614 -35.80 -5.10 94.17
C ALA A 614 -36.32 -6.42 94.76
N ASN A 615 -35.42 -7.32 95.17
CA ASN A 615 -35.78 -8.58 95.84
C ASN A 615 -36.32 -8.41 97.28
N LYS A 616 -36.24 -7.20 97.87
CA LYS A 616 -36.84 -6.92 99.18
C LYS A 616 -38.30 -6.45 99.11
N ASP A 617 -38.77 -6.00 97.94
CA ASP A 617 -40.10 -5.40 97.75
C ASP A 617 -41.10 -6.34 97.02
N SER A 618 -40.76 -7.61 96.84
CA SER A 618 -41.63 -8.61 96.20
C SER A 618 -41.69 -9.90 97.02
N ASP A 619 -42.81 -10.09 97.74
CA ASP A 619 -43.20 -11.41 98.26
C ASP A 619 -43.64 -12.29 97.09
N SER A 620 -42.70 -13.03 96.49
CA SER A 620 -42.88 -14.44 96.09
C SER A 620 -41.71 -14.97 95.25
N VAL A 621 -41.23 -16.13 95.70
CA VAL A 621 -40.33 -17.12 95.07
C VAL A 621 -38.82 -17.02 95.39
N LYS A 622 -38.38 -18.15 95.94
CA LYS A 622 -37.11 -18.58 96.53
C LYS A 622 -35.81 -18.36 95.73
N PRO A 623 -34.65 -18.46 96.42
CA PRO A 623 -33.35 -17.96 95.97
C PRO A 623 -32.57 -19.00 95.16
N HIS A 624 -31.80 -18.55 94.16
CA HIS A 624 -30.57 -19.25 93.81
C HIS A 624 -29.44 -18.75 94.71
N LYS A 625 -29.15 -19.55 95.73
CA LYS A 625 -27.80 -19.63 96.29
C LYS A 625 -26.85 -20.12 95.19
N GLU A 626 -25.58 -19.75 95.34
CA GLU A 626 -24.37 -20.19 94.60
C GLU A 626 -23.96 -19.23 93.46
N GLN A 627 -22.84 -18.50 93.44
CA GLN A 627 -21.61 -18.39 94.24
C GLN A 627 -21.08 -16.93 94.10
N PRO A 628 -20.36 -16.35 95.09
CA PRO A 628 -19.76 -15.02 94.92
C PRO A 628 -18.68 -14.96 93.82
N GLY A 629 -18.14 -16.10 93.39
CA GLY A 629 -17.17 -16.19 92.29
C GLY A 629 -17.78 -15.95 90.90
N LEU A 630 -19.08 -16.23 90.71
CA LEU A 630 -19.79 -15.97 89.44
C LEU A 630 -20.23 -14.50 89.31
N LEU A 631 -20.07 -13.68 90.35
CA LEU A 631 -20.48 -12.26 90.40
C LEU A 631 -19.50 -11.29 89.73
N PHE A 632 -18.19 -11.56 89.76
CA PHE A 632 -17.20 -10.74 89.06
C PHE A 632 -17.25 -10.96 87.54
N TRP A 633 -17.72 -12.14 87.12
CA TRP A 633 -17.80 -12.53 85.72
C TRP A 633 -19.12 -12.09 85.05
N PHE A 634 -20.14 -11.69 85.82
CA PHE A 634 -21.48 -11.40 85.30
C PHE A 634 -21.54 -10.30 84.23
N PRO A 635 -20.86 -9.14 84.38
CA PRO A 635 -20.84 -8.10 83.34
C PRO A 635 -20.03 -8.51 82.10
N ILE A 636 -19.07 -9.42 82.25
CA ILE A 636 -18.21 -9.94 81.19
C ILE A 636 -18.94 -11.05 80.40
N ALA A 637 -19.68 -11.92 81.08
CA ALA A 637 -20.54 -12.92 80.46
C ALA A 637 -21.69 -12.29 79.66
N ALA A 638 -22.26 -11.19 80.15
CA ALA A 638 -23.30 -10.44 79.44
C ALA A 638 -22.82 -9.85 78.08
N LEU A 639 -21.51 -9.60 77.94
CA LEU A 639 -20.88 -9.20 76.68
C LEU A 639 -20.73 -10.37 75.69
N ALA A 640 -20.45 -11.57 76.20
CA ALA A 640 -20.21 -12.76 75.38
C ALA A 640 -21.51 -13.51 75.00
N PHE A 641 -22.54 -13.44 75.86
CA PHE A 641 -23.81 -14.17 75.68
C PHE A 641 -25.00 -13.28 76.08
N PRO A 642 -25.62 -12.55 75.14
CA PRO A 642 -26.78 -11.71 75.43
C PRO A 642 -28.06 -12.57 75.56
N GLU A 643 -28.30 -13.15 76.74
CA GLU A 643 -29.57 -13.81 77.05
C GLU A 643 -30.65 -12.80 77.47
N LYS A 644 -31.87 -12.94 76.91
CA LYS A 644 -32.98 -11.97 77.08
C LYS A 644 -33.47 -11.77 78.53
N ASN A 645 -33.08 -12.63 79.48
CA ASN A 645 -33.66 -12.68 80.82
C ASN A 645 -32.67 -12.49 81.98
N MET A 646 -31.49 -11.88 81.74
CA MET A 646 -30.43 -11.80 82.76
C MET A 646 -30.73 -10.88 83.97
N VAL A 647 -31.68 -9.95 83.88
CA VAL A 647 -31.97 -8.97 84.95
C VAL A 647 -33.47 -8.70 85.06
N VAL A 648 -34.01 -8.77 86.29
CA VAL A 648 -35.45 -8.64 86.58
C VAL A 648 -35.90 -7.18 86.77
N ASN A 649 -35.08 -6.33 87.41
CA ASN A 649 -35.45 -4.95 87.75
C ASN A 649 -35.35 -3.99 86.55
N ARG A 650 -36.37 -3.14 86.34
CA ARG A 650 -36.40 -2.10 85.28
C ARG A 650 -35.20 -1.14 85.34
N TRP A 651 -34.81 -0.71 86.53
CA TRP A 651 -33.66 0.19 86.72
C TRP A 651 -32.31 -0.49 86.45
N SER A 652 -32.19 -1.75 86.86
CA SER A 652 -30.99 -2.55 86.60
C SER A 652 -30.83 -2.86 85.10
N ARG A 653 -31.95 -3.09 84.39
CA ARG A 653 -31.97 -3.23 82.92
C ARG A 653 -31.48 -1.96 82.21
N PHE A 654 -31.85 -0.77 82.69
CA PHE A 654 -31.34 0.49 82.14
C PHE A 654 -29.82 0.63 82.32
N VAL A 655 -29.32 0.37 83.54
CA VAL A 655 -27.87 0.42 83.83
C VAL A 655 -27.09 -0.60 82.99
N LEU A 656 -27.62 -1.82 82.80
CA LEU A 656 -27.00 -2.83 81.96
C LEU A 656 -26.94 -2.40 80.48
N VAL A 657 -28.01 -1.78 79.94
CA VAL A 657 -28.01 -1.26 78.56
C VAL A 657 -26.95 -0.16 78.38
N VAL A 658 -26.82 0.75 79.33
CA VAL A 658 -25.78 1.79 79.31
C VAL A 658 -24.38 1.17 79.36
N TRP A 659 -24.17 0.14 80.20
CA TRP A 659 -22.90 -0.58 80.27
C TRP A 659 -22.56 -1.31 78.96
N LEU A 660 -23.51 -2.04 78.38
CA LEU A 660 -23.30 -2.74 77.10
C LEU A 660 -22.95 -1.76 75.98
N PHE A 661 -23.58 -0.58 75.96
CA PHE A 661 -23.24 0.48 75.03
C PHE A 661 -21.80 0.99 75.25
N MET A 662 -21.40 1.23 76.50
CA MET A 662 -20.04 1.66 76.83
C MET A 662 -18.99 0.59 76.49
N ALA A 663 -19.26 -0.67 76.80
CA ALA A 663 -18.38 -1.79 76.47
C ALA A 663 -18.25 -2.02 74.96
N TYR A 664 -19.33 -1.82 74.21
CA TYR A 664 -19.30 -1.85 72.75
C TYR A 664 -18.34 -0.76 72.19
N ILE A 665 -18.39 0.46 72.72
CA ILE A 665 -17.46 1.53 72.32
C ILE A 665 -16.00 1.15 72.63
N ILE A 666 -15.73 0.54 73.79
CA ILE A 666 -14.39 0.08 74.18
C ILE A 666 -13.89 -1.01 73.22
N MET A 667 -14.75 -1.98 72.87
CA MET A 667 -14.42 -3.05 71.92
C MET A 667 -14.11 -2.49 70.52
N GLN A 668 -14.94 -1.57 70.02
CA GLN A 668 -14.72 -0.91 68.72
C GLN A 668 -13.40 -0.11 68.70
N SER A 669 -13.08 0.57 69.80
CA SER A 669 -11.83 1.32 69.94
C SER A 669 -10.60 0.40 69.99
N TYR A 670 -10.71 -0.77 70.63
CA TYR A 670 -9.66 -1.78 70.63
C TYR A 670 -9.38 -2.29 69.22
N THR A 671 -10.43 -2.67 68.48
CA THR A 671 -10.28 -3.16 67.11
C THR A 671 -9.72 -2.09 66.17
N ALA A 672 -10.13 -0.82 66.34
CA ALA A 672 -9.60 0.29 65.57
C ALA A 672 -8.11 0.53 65.84
N ASN A 673 -7.67 0.51 67.11
CA ASN A 673 -6.27 0.70 67.47
C ASN A 673 -5.39 -0.48 67.06
N LEU A 674 -5.87 -1.72 67.20
CA LEU A 674 -5.14 -2.90 66.75
C LEU A 674 -4.96 -2.87 65.22
N SER A 675 -6.03 -2.54 64.49
CA SER A 675 -5.98 -2.36 63.04
C SER A 675 -4.98 -1.26 62.66
N ALA A 676 -5.10 -0.08 63.28
CA ALA A 676 -4.17 1.03 63.05
C ALA A 676 -2.71 0.65 63.34
N MET A 677 -2.43 -0.17 64.35
CA MET A 677 -1.06 -0.62 64.65
C MET A 677 -0.50 -1.53 63.54
N PHE A 678 -1.32 -2.44 63.00
CA PHE A 678 -0.92 -3.26 61.85
C PHE A 678 -0.73 -2.44 60.56
N THR A 679 -1.51 -1.37 60.39
CA THR A 679 -1.38 -0.47 59.23
C THR A 679 -0.21 0.51 59.38
N VAL A 680 0.07 1.03 60.58
CA VAL A 680 1.16 1.99 60.85
C VAL A 680 2.53 1.32 60.76
N ASP A 681 2.65 0.05 61.14
CA ASP A 681 3.87 -0.74 60.94
C ASP A 681 4.24 -0.93 59.44
N GLN A 682 3.30 -0.71 58.51
CA GLN A 682 3.56 -0.64 57.06
C GLN A 682 3.94 0.78 56.58
N LEU A 683 3.77 1.81 57.40
CA LEU A 683 3.88 3.22 57.01
C LEU A 683 5.05 3.96 57.68
N ASP A 684 5.45 3.59 58.90
CA ASP A 684 6.50 4.30 59.68
C ASP A 684 7.91 3.76 59.38
N PHE A 685 8.35 3.89 58.11
CA PHE A 685 9.76 3.68 57.75
C PHE A 685 10.52 4.98 57.97
N ARG A 686 10.94 5.22 59.23
CA ARG A 686 11.87 6.30 59.55
C ARG A 686 13.27 5.85 59.20
N PHE A 687 13.81 6.38 58.11
CA PHE A 687 15.25 6.36 57.90
C PHE A 687 15.95 6.91 59.16
N SER A 688 16.96 6.21 59.65
CA SER A 688 17.88 6.80 60.64
C SER A 688 18.45 8.10 60.04
N ASN A 689 18.72 9.14 60.84
CA ASN A 689 19.19 10.44 60.31
C ASN A 689 20.42 10.34 59.39
N ASP A 690 21.17 9.24 59.47
CA ASP A 690 22.27 8.86 58.60
C ASP A 690 21.94 7.54 57.88
N TYR A 691 21.50 7.63 56.62
CA TYR A 691 21.06 6.50 55.79
C TYR A 691 21.72 6.56 54.42
N ASN A 692 22.04 5.40 53.85
CA ASN A 692 22.54 5.25 52.49
C ASN A 692 21.57 4.42 51.65
N ILE A 693 21.27 4.88 50.44
CA ILE A 693 20.38 4.22 49.48
C ILE A 693 21.21 3.56 48.40
N GLY A 694 20.96 2.29 48.13
CA GLY A 694 21.48 1.56 46.98
C GLY A 694 20.59 1.74 45.76
N CYS A 695 21.17 1.97 44.58
CA CYS A 695 20.47 1.93 43.30
C CYS A 695 21.32 1.24 42.23
N GLN A 696 20.69 0.89 41.10
CA GLN A 696 21.37 0.15 40.04
C GLN A 696 22.25 1.10 39.24
N LYS A 697 23.49 0.69 38.99
CA LYS A 697 24.46 1.48 38.22
C LYS A 697 23.94 1.73 36.79
N GLY A 698 23.93 3.00 36.38
CA GLY A 698 23.46 3.40 35.05
C GLY A 698 21.94 3.35 34.86
N SER A 699 21.18 3.17 35.95
CA SER A 699 19.72 3.28 35.95
C SER A 699 19.27 4.73 36.08
N PHE A 700 18.09 5.04 35.55
CA PHE A 700 17.45 6.35 35.73
C PHE A 700 17.06 6.63 37.19
N VAL A 701 17.07 5.59 38.04
CA VAL A 701 16.70 5.69 39.45
C VAL A 701 17.57 6.69 40.20
N LYS A 702 18.86 6.80 39.87
CA LYS A 702 19.76 7.79 40.48
C LYS A 702 19.26 9.22 40.21
N ASP A 703 19.02 9.54 38.95
CA ASP A 703 18.50 10.85 38.54
C ASP A 703 17.12 11.09 39.16
N PHE A 704 16.27 10.06 39.23
CA PHE A 704 14.97 10.16 39.90
C PHE A 704 15.09 10.48 41.40
N LEU A 705 16.02 9.84 42.11
CA LEU A 705 16.27 10.09 43.54
C LEU A 705 16.77 11.53 43.78
N ILE A 706 17.61 12.05 42.89
CA ILE A 706 18.17 13.39 42.98
C ILE A 706 17.11 14.44 42.61
N ASP A 707 16.50 14.33 41.42
CA ASP A 707 15.65 15.37 40.84
C ASP A 707 14.24 15.40 41.41
N ARG A 708 13.65 14.23 41.71
CA ARG A 708 12.27 14.14 42.21
C ARG A 708 12.22 14.06 43.73
N LEU A 709 13.07 13.23 44.32
CA LEU A 709 13.06 12.96 45.76
C LEU A 709 14.06 13.84 46.54
N HIS A 710 14.87 14.66 45.87
CA HIS A 710 15.81 15.61 46.47
C HIS A 710 16.78 14.96 47.47
N VAL A 711 17.19 13.72 47.19
CA VAL A 711 18.18 12.99 47.99
C VAL A 711 19.58 13.49 47.66
N ASN A 712 20.41 13.70 48.69
CA ASN A 712 21.80 14.11 48.49
C ASN A 712 22.60 12.99 47.79
N GLU A 713 23.30 13.33 46.70
CA GLU A 713 24.07 12.38 45.89
C GLU A 713 25.10 11.59 46.71
N LEU A 714 25.68 12.19 47.76
CA LEU A 714 26.65 11.53 48.64
C LEU A 714 26.07 10.34 49.43
N LYS A 715 24.73 10.26 49.55
CA LYS A 715 24.03 9.16 50.23
C LYS A 715 23.59 8.05 49.29
N ILE A 716 23.82 8.21 47.99
CA ILE A 716 23.42 7.25 46.95
C ILE A 716 24.64 6.43 46.55
N LYS A 717 24.50 5.10 46.56
CA LYS A 717 25.53 4.16 46.14
C LYS A 717 25.01 3.29 45.01
N GLU A 718 25.79 3.22 43.93
CA GLU A 718 25.44 2.46 42.73
C GLU A 718 26.06 1.06 42.77
N TYR A 719 25.25 0.04 42.49
CA TYR A 719 25.69 -1.36 42.43
C TYR A 719 25.30 -2.00 41.11
N SER A 720 26.08 -2.97 40.65
CA SER A 720 25.92 -3.58 39.32
C SER A 720 25.27 -4.96 39.38
N SER A 721 25.37 -5.66 40.52
CA SER A 721 24.86 -7.03 40.69
C SER A 721 23.95 -7.19 41.91
N ILE A 722 23.15 -8.24 41.89
CA ILE A 722 22.24 -8.64 42.99
C ILE A 722 23.05 -9.01 44.23
N ASP A 723 24.18 -9.68 44.04
CA ASP A 723 25.03 -10.14 45.15
C ASP A 723 25.72 -8.94 45.83
N GLU A 724 26.13 -7.91 45.05
CA GLU A 724 26.61 -6.63 45.59
C GLU A 724 25.55 -5.92 46.43
N TYR A 725 24.27 -5.95 46.02
CA TYR A 725 23.19 -5.41 46.83
C TYR A 725 23.06 -6.14 48.17
N HIS A 726 23.13 -7.47 48.17
CA HIS A 726 23.05 -8.26 49.40
C HIS A 726 24.22 -7.96 50.34
N ASP A 727 25.45 -7.94 49.82
CA ASP A 727 26.66 -7.62 50.58
C ASP A 727 26.63 -6.20 51.15
N ALA A 728 26.06 -5.24 50.41
CA ALA A 728 25.95 -3.87 50.86
C ALA A 728 24.85 -3.70 51.93
N MET A 729 23.72 -4.40 51.78
CA MET A 729 22.62 -4.40 52.75
C MET A 729 22.99 -5.11 54.07
N THR A 730 23.84 -6.14 54.02
CA THR A 730 24.29 -6.84 55.23
C THR A 730 25.29 -6.01 56.04
N LYS A 731 26.13 -5.19 55.39
CA LYS A 731 27.06 -4.26 56.06
C LYS A 731 26.35 -3.11 56.78
N GLY A 732 25.25 -2.60 56.22
CA GLY A 732 24.48 -1.46 56.73
C GLY A 732 25.21 -0.12 56.60
N SER A 733 24.50 1.01 56.70
CA SER A 733 25.07 2.35 56.50
C SER A 733 26.27 2.66 57.40
N LYS A 734 26.26 2.14 58.64
CA LYS A 734 27.32 2.34 59.64
C LYS A 734 28.69 1.76 59.23
N ASN A 735 28.72 0.78 58.34
CA ASN A 735 29.95 0.14 57.85
C ASN A 735 30.14 0.34 56.34
N GLU A 736 29.85 1.55 55.85
CA GLU A 736 29.90 1.91 54.42
C GLU A 736 28.99 1.06 53.51
N GLY A 737 27.99 0.38 54.05
CA GLY A 737 26.94 -0.31 53.29
C GLY A 737 25.74 0.59 52.97
N ILE A 738 24.59 -0.05 52.77
CA ILE A 738 23.28 0.60 52.51
C ILE A 738 22.22 0.07 53.47
N ASP A 739 21.19 0.89 53.73
CA ASP A 739 20.06 0.52 54.59
C ASP A 739 18.79 0.22 53.78
N ALA A 740 18.73 0.73 52.55
CA ALA A 740 17.60 0.55 51.65
C ALA A 740 18.08 0.42 50.20
N ILE A 741 17.40 -0.40 49.41
CA ILE A 741 17.55 -0.47 47.95
C ILE A 741 16.36 0.26 47.33
N PHE A 742 16.60 1.11 46.35
CA PHE A 742 15.57 1.71 45.53
C PHE A 742 15.76 1.22 44.10
N ASP A 743 14.81 0.43 43.59
CA ASP A 743 14.93 -0.17 42.26
C ASP A 743 13.58 -0.57 41.67
N GLU A 744 13.55 -0.90 40.38
CA GLU A 744 12.33 -1.30 39.67
C GLU A 744 11.84 -2.68 40.14
N ILE A 745 10.52 -2.87 40.12
CA ILE A 745 9.88 -4.11 40.62
C ILE A 745 10.46 -5.39 39.99
N PRO A 746 10.72 -5.47 38.67
CA PRO A 746 11.30 -6.69 38.09
C PRO A 746 12.66 -7.09 38.70
N TYR A 747 13.54 -6.12 38.98
CA TYR A 747 14.84 -6.37 39.62
C TYR A 747 14.69 -6.71 41.10
N VAL A 748 13.78 -6.02 41.79
CA VAL A 748 13.48 -6.28 43.20
C VAL A 748 12.90 -7.68 43.39
N LYS A 749 12.00 -8.13 42.52
CA LYS A 749 11.45 -9.50 42.57
C LYS A 749 12.55 -10.54 42.41
N LEU A 750 13.49 -10.32 41.50
CA LEU A 750 14.64 -11.20 41.31
C LEU A 750 15.56 -11.23 42.55
N PHE A 751 15.76 -10.08 43.20
CA PHE A 751 16.50 -9.97 44.44
C PHE A 751 15.80 -10.70 45.60
N LEU A 752 14.48 -10.51 45.75
CA LEU A 752 13.70 -11.17 46.78
C LEU A 752 13.62 -12.68 46.56
N ASP A 753 13.45 -13.16 45.33
CA ASP A 753 13.44 -14.60 45.03
C ASP A 753 14.75 -15.30 45.46
N ARG A 754 15.89 -14.58 45.38
CA ARG A 754 17.20 -15.09 45.81
C ARG A 754 17.42 -15.02 47.33
N TYR A 755 16.81 -14.07 48.04
CA TYR A 755 17.09 -13.77 49.46
C TYR A 755 15.84 -13.60 50.36
N ASP A 756 14.72 -14.25 49.99
CA ASP A 756 13.32 -14.00 50.40
C ASP A 756 13.05 -13.92 51.92
N SER A 757 13.93 -14.46 52.78
CA SER A 757 13.71 -14.50 54.23
C SER A 757 14.07 -13.22 54.98
N ASP A 758 14.85 -12.32 54.38
CA ASP A 758 15.54 -11.26 55.13
C ASP A 758 15.09 -9.84 54.77
N TYR A 759 14.29 -9.68 53.71
CA TYR A 759 13.97 -8.38 53.11
C TYR A 759 12.49 -8.23 52.81
N LYS A 760 12.01 -6.98 52.84
CA LYS A 760 10.64 -6.63 52.49
C LYS A 760 10.54 -5.35 51.68
N ILE A 761 9.53 -5.27 50.83
CA ILE A 761 9.17 -4.06 50.08
C ILE A 761 8.41 -3.11 51.00
N VAL A 762 8.77 -1.83 50.96
CA VAL A 762 8.27 -0.81 51.87
C VAL A 762 8.03 0.52 51.16
N GLY A 763 7.12 1.33 51.71
CA GLY A 763 6.78 2.63 51.16
C GLY A 763 5.86 2.57 49.92
N PRO A 764 5.58 3.73 49.29
CA PRO A 764 4.74 3.80 48.10
C PRO A 764 5.47 3.29 46.86
N THR A 765 4.74 2.64 45.95
CA THR A 765 5.24 2.33 44.62
C THR A 765 5.19 3.60 43.77
N TYR A 766 6.36 4.05 43.29
CA TYR A 766 6.44 5.16 42.35
C TYR A 766 6.13 4.65 40.95
N ARG A 767 5.12 5.23 40.31
CA ARG A 767 4.62 4.74 39.02
C ARG A 767 5.60 5.04 37.89
N THR A 768 6.11 3.98 37.27
CA THR A 768 6.74 3.99 35.94
C THR A 768 5.88 3.14 34.99
N ASP A 769 6.13 3.19 33.69
CA ASP A 769 5.34 2.45 32.69
C ASP A 769 5.91 1.05 32.36
N GLY A 770 7.03 0.64 32.98
CA GLY A 770 7.65 -0.68 32.78
C GLY A 770 8.60 -0.74 31.58
N PHE A 771 8.98 -1.94 31.15
CA PHE A 771 9.89 -2.15 30.02
C PHE A 771 9.14 -2.19 28.69
N GLY A 772 9.68 -1.51 27.67
CA GLY A 772 9.16 -1.49 26.31
C GLY A 772 10.27 -1.61 25.26
N PHE A 773 9.91 -2.10 24.07
CA PHE A 773 10.82 -2.04 22.91
C PHE A 773 10.77 -0.64 22.31
N VAL A 774 11.90 -0.19 21.77
CA VAL A 774 12.07 1.21 21.37
C VAL A 774 12.41 1.31 19.90
N SER A 775 11.72 2.20 19.16
CA SER A 775 11.98 2.42 17.74
C SER A 775 11.72 3.87 17.32
N SER A 776 12.11 4.21 16.09
CA SER A 776 11.80 5.52 15.49
C SER A 776 10.43 5.51 14.82
N LEU A 777 9.67 6.60 14.96
CA LEU A 777 8.38 6.86 14.30
C LEU A 777 8.39 6.53 12.80
N SER A 778 9.50 6.81 12.12
CA SER A 778 9.63 6.55 10.67
C SER A 778 9.63 5.06 10.33
N LEU A 779 10.12 4.21 11.22
CA LEU A 779 10.15 2.76 11.06
C LEU A 779 8.79 2.16 11.45
N ILE A 780 8.19 2.63 12.55
CA ILE A 780 6.83 2.22 12.93
C ILE A 780 5.87 2.56 11.81
N VAL A 781 5.81 3.79 11.29
CA VAL A 781 4.86 4.13 10.20
C VAL A 781 5.12 3.32 8.92
N ARG A 782 6.36 2.95 8.60
CA ARG A 782 6.72 2.09 7.47
C ARG A 782 6.27 0.64 7.63
N TYR A 783 6.24 0.13 8.87
CA TYR A 783 5.80 -1.24 9.19
C TYR A 783 4.40 -1.28 9.82
N ALA A 784 3.77 -0.15 10.16
CA ALA A 784 2.55 -0.05 10.97
C ALA A 784 1.28 -0.48 10.23
N GLN A 785 1.26 -0.43 8.90
CA GLN A 785 0.19 -1.09 8.16
C GLN A 785 0.29 -2.63 8.22
N VAL A 786 1.43 -3.17 8.68
CA VAL A 786 1.66 -4.60 8.89
C VAL A 786 1.71 -4.97 10.39
N CYS A 787 2.01 -4.00 11.26
CA CYS A 787 2.20 -4.15 12.71
C CYS A 787 1.01 -3.65 13.55
N PHE A 788 -0.23 -3.90 13.11
CA PHE A 788 -1.42 -3.72 13.97
C PHE A 788 -1.44 -4.63 15.22
N PHE A 789 -0.39 -5.44 15.42
CA PHE A 789 -0.20 -6.30 16.58
C PHE A 789 0.70 -5.73 17.69
N PHE A 790 1.32 -4.56 17.48
CA PHE A 790 2.18 -3.91 18.48
C PHE A 790 1.50 -2.78 19.27
N PHE A 791 0.25 -2.44 18.92
CA PHE A 791 -0.57 -1.41 19.59
C PHE A 791 -1.71 -2.02 20.39
#